data_AF-A0A7S2M3M7-F1
#
_entry.id   AF-A0A7S2M3M7-F1
#
_cell.length_a   1.000
_cell.length_b   1.000
_cell.length_c   1.000
_cell.angle_alpha   90.00
_cell.angle_beta   90.00
_cell.angle_gamma   90.00
#
_symmetry.space_group_name_H-M   'P 1'
#
loop_
_entity.id
_entity.type
_entity.pdbx_description
1 polymer ?
#
loop_
_entity_poly.entity_id
_entity_poly.type
_entity_poly.pdbx_seq_one_letter_code
_entity_poly.pdbx_strand_id
1 'polypeptide(L)'
;MTCCSKMICDGCDYANELRDVECPLCCQPVPTDEELDLNVMKRAEAGDPVAIRQMGSKHSERGDYEAALKNFTRAAKLGDVEAHSHLVALYQGGEGVEKDEKKEIYHLEQAAIGGNALARHNLGCEEGSKGSERAIIHLIIAASHGLDESIEMLKGWYADGHINKEIYDKARNLYQLAVDVRKSPQREAAKLAKQNLGDEQKQRDAILFKQPSSCHVGDCSICLLPLPLDVTRYEMIACCGKPVCGGCLYASVMRDGEVRDGEVALDSKCPSCEQRFPQSQADRDLYRMRRAEANDAAAILEIGTGCFMKEDYSSAFDYWTKAAKLGDIEAHYNLSSLYYEGKGVEKDESKFVYHCEEAAIGGHPLARRNLGAHEKDNQNTERANKHFTIAASLGDDESLKLLEESCESGKVKKDDFAAVVRAHKAAVDATKSPQREFASVALQQLEHDKLLFKRPECSHLEDCPICLLPMDLDNEKNGMLACCSKLLCDGCMMAKKISEEERSDTDGKCPFCRQPCPKNEVEMKKNIKKRVDANDPFAIREKGLRCYEKGDHVTALELWAKAANLGDIDAHFRLGKAYSLGEGVEKDVNKQTYYYEIAAIGGHPSARFNLGAHDFNSGNIDRGVKHIMISASHGHDLSIQTIKQIYPLGYVTKEEFAAALRAHKAAVDATKSIQREASAEAQRNKTWPYVFHPDKGSHISHPRNF
;
A
#
# COMPACT_ATOMS: atom_id res chain seq x y z
N MET A 1 3.38 21.26 -39.06
CA MET A 1 3.44 20.19 -40.11
C MET A 1 2.17 19.36 -40.22
N THR A 2 1.40 19.16 -39.14
CA THR A 2 0.25 18.23 -39.12
C THR A 2 -1.05 18.79 -39.71
N CYS A 3 -1.36 20.10 -39.58
CA CYS A 3 -2.50 20.73 -40.30
C CYS A 3 -2.24 20.77 -41.83
N CYS A 4 -1.13 21.39 -42.25
CA CYS A 4 -0.94 21.80 -43.66
C CYS A 4 0.19 21.09 -44.43
N SER A 5 0.92 20.14 -43.82
CA SER A 5 2.20 19.59 -44.36
C SER A 5 3.20 20.61 -44.85
N LYS A 6 3.24 21.77 -44.20
CA LYS A 6 4.31 22.75 -44.38
C LYS A 6 5.16 22.77 -43.12
N MET A 7 6.47 22.80 -43.32
CA MET A 7 7.44 23.10 -42.28
C MET A 7 7.40 24.60 -41.98
N ILE A 8 7.44 24.93 -40.70
CA ILE A 8 7.69 26.28 -40.20
C ILE A 8 9.01 26.23 -39.42
N CYS A 9 9.79 27.30 -39.44
CA CYS A 9 11.01 27.34 -38.63
C CYS A 9 10.69 27.70 -37.18
N ASP A 10 11.53 27.29 -36.24
CA ASP A 10 11.43 27.58 -34.80
C ASP A 10 11.13 29.05 -34.47
N GLY A 11 11.69 30.00 -35.24
CA GLY A 11 11.41 31.42 -35.02
C GLY A 11 9.98 31.84 -35.39
N CYS A 12 9.37 31.20 -36.40
CA CYS A 12 7.96 31.42 -36.74
C CYS A 12 7.03 30.69 -35.77
N ASP A 13 7.45 29.53 -35.25
CA ASP A 13 6.72 28.76 -34.24
C ASP A 13 6.68 29.53 -32.91
N TYR A 14 7.83 30.02 -32.44
CA TYR A 14 7.93 30.89 -31.27
C TYR A 14 7.12 32.19 -31.41
N ALA A 15 7.12 32.80 -32.60
CA ALA A 15 6.27 33.98 -32.86
C ALA A 15 4.77 33.66 -32.84
N ASN A 16 4.38 32.40 -33.08
CA ASN A 16 3.01 31.92 -33.05
C ASN A 16 2.55 31.56 -31.64
N GLU A 17 3.41 30.96 -30.81
CA GLU A 17 3.16 30.75 -29.37
C GLU A 17 2.82 32.06 -28.63
N LEU A 18 3.33 33.19 -29.13
CA LEU A 18 3.02 34.52 -28.61
C LEU A 18 1.65 35.08 -29.08
N ARG A 19 0.88 34.37 -29.92
CA ARG A 19 -0.31 34.90 -30.64
C ARG A 19 -1.56 33.99 -30.63
N ASP A 20 -1.70 33.11 -29.64
CA ASP A 20 -2.77 32.09 -29.50
C ASP A 20 -2.71 30.91 -30.49
N VAL A 21 -3.17 29.75 -30.00
CA VAL A 21 -2.89 28.36 -30.46
C VAL A 21 -3.63 27.97 -31.75
N GLU A 22 -3.45 28.73 -32.82
CA GLU A 22 -3.92 28.37 -34.16
C GLU A 22 -2.75 28.02 -35.08
N CYS A 23 -2.99 27.17 -36.08
CA CYS A 23 -1.97 26.88 -37.07
C CYS A 23 -1.63 28.16 -37.88
N PRO A 24 -0.35 28.56 -37.98
CA PRO A 24 0.05 29.85 -38.57
C PRO A 24 -0.15 29.95 -40.08
N LEU A 25 -0.64 28.88 -40.71
CA LEU A 25 -0.83 28.77 -42.16
C LEU A 25 -2.29 28.63 -42.54
N CYS A 26 -3.03 27.75 -41.85
CA CYS A 26 -4.45 27.49 -42.10
C CYS A 26 -5.38 28.32 -41.20
N CYS A 27 -4.87 28.95 -40.14
CA CYS A 27 -5.66 29.64 -39.09
C CYS A 27 -6.81 28.77 -38.57
N GLN A 28 -6.55 27.46 -38.46
CA GLN A 28 -7.47 26.51 -37.85
C GLN A 28 -6.90 26.13 -36.47
N PRO A 29 -7.76 25.78 -35.50
CA PRO A 29 -7.32 25.21 -34.23
C PRO A 29 -6.40 24.01 -34.46
N VAL A 30 -5.41 23.84 -33.59
CA VAL A 30 -4.57 22.64 -33.63
C VAL A 30 -5.45 21.42 -33.31
N PRO A 31 -5.54 20.40 -34.20
CA PRO A 31 -6.37 19.22 -33.96
C PRO A 31 -5.88 18.43 -32.75
N THR A 32 -6.78 17.69 -32.10
CA THR A 32 -6.40 16.70 -31.07
C THR A 32 -5.62 15.53 -31.68
N ASP A 33 -4.87 14.76 -30.87
CA ASP A 33 -4.06 13.63 -31.36
C ASP A 33 -4.89 12.59 -32.15
N GLU A 34 -6.14 12.34 -31.75
CA GLU A 34 -7.06 11.44 -32.46
C GLU A 34 -7.49 11.99 -33.82
N GLU A 35 -7.74 13.30 -33.91
CA GLU A 35 -8.09 13.98 -35.16
C GLU A 35 -6.88 14.06 -36.12
N LEU A 36 -5.67 14.14 -35.56
CA LEU A 36 -4.39 14.14 -36.27
C LEU A 36 -4.23 12.85 -37.09
N ASP A 37 -4.47 11.71 -36.45
CA ASP A 37 -4.30 10.38 -37.04
C ASP A 37 -5.27 10.14 -38.19
N LEU A 38 -6.53 10.56 -38.00
CA LEU A 38 -7.56 10.49 -39.03
C LEU A 38 -7.24 11.38 -40.23
N ASN A 39 -6.68 12.57 -40.00
CA ASN A 39 -6.30 13.50 -41.06
C ASN A 39 -5.11 12.96 -41.88
N VAL A 40 -4.08 12.41 -41.23
CA VAL A 40 -2.95 11.77 -41.91
C VAL A 40 -3.42 10.59 -42.77
N MET A 41 -4.34 9.76 -42.26
CA MET A 41 -4.90 8.63 -43.03
C MET A 41 -5.63 9.10 -44.29
N LYS A 42 -6.57 10.05 -44.17
CA LYS A 42 -7.32 10.58 -45.35
C LYS A 42 -6.40 11.16 -46.41
N ARG A 43 -5.34 11.85 -45.99
CA ARG A 43 -4.37 12.45 -46.91
C ARG A 43 -3.47 11.41 -47.57
N ALA A 44 -3.07 10.38 -46.84
CA ALA A 44 -2.32 9.27 -47.40
C ALA A 44 -3.16 8.48 -48.44
N GLU A 45 -4.46 8.33 -48.22
CA GLU A 45 -5.41 7.77 -49.19
C GLU A 45 -5.52 8.65 -50.45
N ALA A 46 -5.55 9.97 -50.27
CA ALA A 46 -5.56 10.95 -51.36
C ALA A 46 -4.23 11.04 -52.14
N GLY A 47 -3.19 10.30 -51.75
CA GLY A 47 -1.91 10.24 -52.46
C GLY A 47 -0.90 11.31 -52.04
N ASP A 48 -1.06 11.93 -50.87
CA ASP A 48 -0.11 12.91 -50.35
C ASP A 48 1.22 12.24 -49.94
N PRO A 49 2.35 12.57 -50.60
CA PRO A 49 3.65 11.96 -50.32
C PRO A 49 4.10 12.09 -48.85
N VAL A 50 3.84 13.23 -48.21
CA VAL A 50 4.27 13.50 -46.83
C VAL A 50 3.45 12.67 -45.85
N ALA A 51 2.13 12.59 -46.07
CA ALA A 51 1.24 11.79 -45.24
C ALA A 51 1.53 10.28 -45.39
N ILE A 52 1.86 9.83 -46.60
CA ILE A 52 2.28 8.44 -46.85
C ILE A 52 3.57 8.12 -46.10
N ARG A 53 4.56 9.03 -46.08
CA ARG A 53 5.79 8.86 -45.28
C ARG A 53 5.50 8.82 -43.78
N GLN A 54 4.60 9.68 -43.28
CA GLN A 54 4.21 9.68 -41.87
C GLN A 54 3.58 8.34 -41.46
N MET A 55 2.73 7.76 -42.31
CA MET A 55 2.21 6.40 -42.11
C MET A 55 3.34 5.38 -42.05
N GLY A 56 4.33 5.49 -42.95
CA GLY A 56 5.52 4.63 -42.92
C GLY A 56 6.30 4.72 -41.60
N SER A 57 6.45 5.92 -41.05
CA SER A 57 7.13 6.14 -39.76
C SER A 57 6.38 5.48 -38.61
N LYS A 58 5.05 5.62 -38.57
CA LYS A 58 4.20 4.95 -37.57
C LYS A 58 4.26 3.42 -37.65
N HIS A 59 4.30 2.86 -38.87
CA HIS A 59 4.50 1.42 -39.03
C HIS A 59 5.87 0.99 -38.52
N SER A 60 6.92 1.77 -38.79
CA SER A 60 8.27 1.51 -38.29
C SER A 60 8.33 1.53 -36.75
N GLU A 61 7.71 2.52 -36.10
CA GLU A 61 7.63 2.63 -34.63
C GLU A 61 6.90 1.43 -33.99
N ARG A 62 5.93 0.85 -34.70
CA ARG A 62 5.19 -0.35 -34.29
C ARG A 62 5.93 -1.66 -34.62
N GLY A 63 7.11 -1.58 -35.24
CA GLY A 63 7.89 -2.75 -35.67
C GLY A 63 7.38 -3.42 -36.95
N ASP A 64 6.42 -2.82 -37.66
CA ASP A 64 5.90 -3.29 -38.94
C ASP A 64 6.73 -2.71 -40.10
N TYR A 65 7.96 -3.18 -40.21
CA TYR A 65 8.94 -2.67 -41.16
C TYR A 65 8.58 -2.97 -42.63
N GLU A 66 7.78 -4.02 -42.89
CA GLU A 66 7.32 -4.35 -44.25
C GLU A 66 6.32 -3.30 -44.76
N ALA A 67 5.35 -2.92 -43.93
CA ALA A 67 4.45 -1.82 -44.25
C ALA A 67 5.17 -0.46 -44.29
N ALA A 68 6.16 -0.25 -43.41
CA ALA A 68 6.99 0.95 -43.43
C ALA A 68 7.75 1.10 -44.75
N LEU A 69 8.45 0.06 -45.19
CA LEU A 69 9.18 0.01 -46.46
C LEU A 69 8.26 0.32 -47.64
N LYS A 70 7.07 -0.29 -47.69
CA LYS A 70 6.09 -0.08 -48.76
C LYS A 70 5.65 1.38 -48.83
N ASN A 71 5.35 1.98 -47.68
CA ASN A 71 4.93 3.37 -47.60
C ASN A 71 6.07 4.33 -47.95
N PHE A 72 7.28 4.15 -47.44
CA PHE A 72 8.42 4.99 -47.81
C PHE A 72 8.76 4.87 -49.29
N THR A 73 8.74 3.66 -49.86
CA THR A 73 8.95 3.46 -51.31
C THR A 73 7.90 4.18 -52.14
N ARG A 74 6.64 4.15 -51.70
CA ARG A 74 5.54 4.85 -52.36
C ARG A 74 5.71 6.37 -52.28
N ALA A 75 6.04 6.90 -51.10
CA ALA A 75 6.29 8.32 -50.89
C ALA A 75 7.48 8.82 -51.74
N ALA A 76 8.58 8.07 -51.76
CA ALA A 76 9.75 8.36 -52.58
C ALA A 76 9.43 8.43 -54.08
N LYS A 77 8.64 7.47 -54.59
CA LYS A 77 8.17 7.48 -56.00
C LYS A 77 7.28 8.69 -56.33
N LEU A 78 6.60 9.25 -55.34
CA LEU A 78 5.79 10.45 -55.46
C LEU A 78 6.60 11.75 -55.30
N GLY A 79 7.93 11.65 -55.16
CA GLY A 79 8.85 12.78 -55.10
C GLY A 79 9.17 13.27 -53.68
N ASP A 80 8.82 12.51 -52.64
CA ASP A 80 9.21 12.86 -51.27
C ASP A 80 10.70 12.60 -51.03
N VAL A 81 11.47 13.68 -50.87
CA VAL A 81 12.92 13.61 -50.67
C VAL A 81 13.29 12.96 -49.33
N GLU A 82 12.48 13.19 -48.28
CA GLU A 82 12.74 12.70 -46.93
C GLU A 82 12.44 11.19 -46.79
N ALA A 83 11.52 10.65 -47.60
CA ALA A 83 11.26 9.21 -47.68
C ALA A 83 12.51 8.42 -48.09
N HIS A 84 13.36 9.00 -48.95
CA HIS A 84 14.64 8.39 -49.28
C HIS A 84 15.57 8.26 -48.06
N SER A 85 15.57 9.22 -47.13
CA SER A 85 16.35 9.11 -45.89
C SER A 85 15.87 7.98 -44.98
N HIS A 86 14.56 7.73 -44.91
CA HIS A 86 14.03 6.58 -44.17
C HIS A 86 14.36 5.24 -44.86
N LEU A 87 14.36 5.19 -46.19
CA LEU A 87 14.77 3.99 -46.93
C LEU A 87 16.25 3.67 -46.72
N VAL A 88 17.12 4.69 -46.63
CA VAL A 88 18.54 4.53 -46.28
C VAL A 88 18.67 3.84 -44.91
N ALA A 89 17.97 4.33 -43.89
CA ALA A 89 18.00 3.74 -42.56
C ALA A 89 17.55 2.27 -42.55
N LEU A 90 16.49 1.92 -43.31
CA LEU A 90 16.02 0.53 -43.43
C LEU A 90 17.06 -0.38 -44.09
N TYR A 91 17.65 0.03 -45.22
CA TYR A 91 18.64 -0.79 -45.93
C TYR A 91 19.99 -0.87 -45.20
N GLN A 92 20.35 0.14 -44.41
CA GLN A 92 21.57 0.15 -43.59
C GLN A 92 21.41 -0.72 -42.32
N GLY A 93 20.27 -0.56 -41.63
CA GLY A 93 19.93 -1.28 -40.39
C GLY A 93 19.62 -2.76 -40.63
N GLY A 94 19.01 -3.09 -41.77
CA GLY A 94 18.53 -4.44 -42.08
C GLY A 94 17.24 -4.81 -41.35
N GLU A 95 16.47 -3.82 -40.91
CA GLU A 95 15.22 -4.00 -40.18
C GLU A 95 14.07 -4.17 -41.18
N GLY A 96 13.51 -5.38 -41.27
CA GLY A 96 12.44 -5.73 -42.21
C GLY A 96 12.84 -5.88 -43.68
N VAL A 97 14.10 -5.61 -44.02
CA VAL A 97 14.71 -5.84 -45.35
C VAL A 97 16.12 -6.36 -45.20
N GLU A 98 16.59 -7.16 -46.16
CA GLU A 98 18.01 -7.51 -46.23
C GLU A 98 18.87 -6.26 -46.43
N LYS A 99 20.02 -6.22 -45.77
CA LYS A 99 20.99 -5.14 -45.95
C LYS A 99 21.45 -5.08 -47.40
N ASP A 100 21.36 -3.90 -48.01
CA ASP A 100 21.68 -3.71 -49.42
C ASP A 100 22.36 -2.34 -49.62
N GLU A 101 23.70 -2.38 -49.57
CA GLU A 101 24.58 -1.21 -49.73
C GLU A 101 24.34 -0.47 -51.06
N LYS A 102 23.96 -1.19 -52.13
CA LYS A 102 23.70 -0.56 -53.43
C LYS A 102 22.39 0.25 -53.41
N LYS A 103 21.35 -0.27 -52.76
CA LYS A 103 20.08 0.45 -52.59
C LYS A 103 20.21 1.60 -51.60
N GLU A 104 21.01 1.43 -50.57
CA GLU A 104 21.36 2.50 -49.63
C GLU A 104 22.00 3.68 -50.36
N ILE A 105 23.08 3.45 -51.11
CA ILE A 105 23.76 4.49 -51.89
C ILE A 105 22.81 5.11 -52.91
N TYR A 106 22.01 4.31 -53.61
CA TYR A 106 21.01 4.82 -54.55
C TYR A 106 20.04 5.81 -53.88
N HIS A 107 19.51 5.48 -52.71
CA HIS A 107 18.58 6.36 -52.00
C HIS A 107 19.27 7.58 -51.40
N LEU A 108 20.52 7.46 -50.95
CA LEU A 108 21.35 8.61 -50.57
C LEU A 108 21.54 9.57 -51.76
N GLU A 109 21.83 9.06 -52.96
CA GLU A 109 21.95 9.86 -54.18
C GLU A 109 20.63 10.55 -54.54
N GLN A 110 19.49 9.85 -54.47
CA GLN A 110 18.19 10.47 -54.73
C GLN A 110 17.86 11.57 -53.72
N ALA A 111 18.11 11.34 -52.43
CA ALA A 111 17.92 12.34 -51.39
C ALA A 111 18.84 13.56 -51.61
N ALA A 112 20.09 13.31 -51.99
CA ALA A 112 21.06 14.35 -52.32
C ALA A 112 20.68 15.16 -53.56
N ILE A 113 20.15 14.53 -54.62
CA ILE A 113 19.60 15.22 -55.79
C ILE A 113 18.39 16.08 -55.38
N GLY A 114 17.55 15.56 -54.50
CA GLY A 114 16.42 16.27 -53.91
C GLY A 114 16.77 17.42 -52.96
N GLY A 115 18.06 17.67 -52.71
CA GLY A 115 18.52 18.82 -51.91
C GLY A 115 18.75 18.51 -50.43
N ASN A 116 18.67 17.26 -49.99
CA ASN A 116 18.93 16.88 -48.60
C ASN A 116 20.43 17.04 -48.27
N ALA A 117 20.75 17.97 -47.37
CA ALA A 117 22.13 18.29 -47.00
C ALA A 117 22.80 17.16 -46.20
N LEU A 118 22.05 16.44 -45.36
CA LEU A 118 22.55 15.31 -44.58
C LEU A 118 22.87 14.11 -45.47
N ALA A 119 22.00 13.81 -46.44
CA ALA A 119 22.28 12.76 -47.42
C ALA A 119 23.53 13.07 -48.26
N ARG A 120 23.73 14.35 -48.64
CA ARG A 120 24.97 14.79 -49.29
C ARG A 120 26.19 14.63 -48.38
N HIS A 121 26.07 14.93 -47.09
CA HIS A 121 27.15 14.70 -46.12
C HIS A 121 27.52 13.22 -46.05
N ASN A 122 26.53 12.34 -45.88
CA ASN A 122 26.73 10.91 -45.78
C ASN A 122 27.39 10.34 -47.04
N LEU A 123 26.97 10.76 -48.25
CA LEU A 123 27.69 10.41 -49.49
C LEU A 123 29.15 10.85 -49.48
N GLY A 124 29.42 12.05 -48.96
CA GLY A 124 30.79 12.55 -48.79
C GLY A 124 31.63 11.71 -47.81
N CYS A 125 31.01 11.19 -46.75
CA CYS A 125 31.66 10.28 -45.79
C CYS A 125 31.97 8.92 -46.43
N GLU A 126 30.99 8.31 -47.10
CA GLU A 126 31.13 7.00 -47.76
C GLU A 126 32.23 7.04 -48.85
N GLU A 127 32.23 8.10 -49.67
CA GLU A 127 33.23 8.30 -50.72
C GLU A 127 34.58 8.86 -50.20
N GLY A 128 34.64 9.25 -48.92
CA GLY A 128 35.68 10.07 -48.30
C GLY A 128 36.92 9.30 -47.83
N SER A 129 36.85 7.98 -47.72
CA SER A 129 37.96 7.12 -47.25
C SER A 129 39.25 7.20 -48.13
N LYS A 130 39.21 7.88 -49.28
CA LYS A 130 40.35 8.07 -50.19
C LYS A 130 40.57 9.52 -50.69
N GLY A 131 39.87 10.52 -50.13
CA GLY A 131 40.02 11.92 -50.54
C GLY A 131 39.61 12.21 -51.99
N SER A 132 38.55 11.56 -52.49
CA SER A 132 38.09 11.77 -53.87
C SER A 132 37.53 13.19 -54.06
N GLU A 133 37.74 13.75 -55.26
CA GLU A 133 37.22 15.08 -55.62
C GLU A 133 35.68 15.15 -55.48
N ARG A 134 35.00 14.02 -55.75
CA ARG A 134 33.55 13.87 -55.59
C ARG A 134 33.09 13.99 -54.14
N ALA A 135 33.81 13.35 -53.21
CA ALA A 135 33.52 13.44 -51.77
C ALA A 135 33.67 14.88 -51.26
N ILE A 136 34.72 15.58 -51.67
CA ILE A 136 34.96 16.99 -51.33
C ILE A 136 33.80 17.87 -51.82
N ILE A 137 33.34 17.67 -53.06
CA ILE A 137 32.20 18.41 -53.62
C ILE A 137 30.92 18.18 -52.81
N HIS A 138 30.62 16.93 -52.45
CA HIS A 138 29.45 16.59 -51.64
C HIS A 138 29.45 17.32 -50.29
N LEU A 139 30.59 17.36 -49.61
CA LEU A 139 30.76 18.05 -48.33
C LEU A 139 30.68 19.56 -48.45
N ILE A 140 31.24 20.15 -49.51
CA ILE A 140 31.14 21.59 -49.76
C ILE A 140 29.68 22.00 -50.01
N ILE A 141 28.93 21.20 -50.77
CA ILE A 141 27.52 21.47 -51.03
C ILE A 141 26.69 21.31 -49.75
N ALA A 142 26.97 20.29 -48.92
CA ALA A 142 26.29 20.14 -47.63
C ALA A 142 26.61 21.31 -46.69
N ALA A 143 27.87 21.74 -46.62
CA ALA A 143 28.30 22.92 -45.85
C ALA A 143 27.68 24.22 -46.39
N SER A 144 27.46 24.36 -47.71
CA SER A 144 26.80 25.54 -48.29
C SER A 144 25.29 25.60 -48.02
N HIS A 145 24.67 24.48 -47.63
CA HIS A 145 23.32 24.46 -47.06
C HIS A 145 23.36 24.65 -45.53
N GLY A 146 24.56 24.80 -44.99
CA GLY A 146 24.82 25.20 -43.64
C GLY A 146 24.67 24.08 -42.61
N LEU A 147 25.13 22.89 -42.98
CA LEU A 147 25.32 21.72 -42.12
C LEU A 147 26.68 21.82 -41.41
N ASP A 148 26.69 21.75 -40.08
CA ASP A 148 27.87 22.01 -39.24
C ASP A 148 28.88 20.85 -39.32
N GLU A 149 28.38 19.63 -39.39
CA GLU A 149 29.15 18.40 -39.46
C GLU A 149 30.05 18.37 -40.71
N SER A 150 29.54 18.88 -41.84
CA SER A 150 30.30 18.95 -43.08
C SER A 150 31.46 19.94 -43.04
N ILE A 151 31.28 21.10 -42.39
CA ILE A 151 32.36 22.09 -42.31
C ILE A 151 33.44 21.67 -41.32
N GLU A 152 33.08 21.02 -40.21
CA GLU A 152 34.06 20.45 -39.27
C GLU A 152 34.84 19.29 -39.90
N MET A 153 34.19 18.44 -40.70
CA MET A 153 34.91 17.38 -41.41
C MET A 153 35.90 17.93 -42.46
N LEU A 154 35.49 18.94 -43.24
CA LEU A 154 36.40 19.62 -44.17
C LEU A 154 37.57 20.30 -43.46
N LYS A 155 37.34 20.85 -42.26
CA LYS A 155 38.40 21.41 -41.40
C LYS A 155 39.38 20.34 -40.93
N GLY A 156 38.89 19.15 -40.57
CA GLY A 156 39.72 17.97 -40.29
C GLY A 156 40.58 17.61 -41.50
N TRP A 157 39.97 17.48 -42.69
CA TRP A 157 40.69 17.16 -43.93
C TRP A 157 41.72 18.22 -44.32
N TYR A 158 41.48 19.48 -43.99
CA TYR A 158 42.46 20.56 -44.17
C TYR A 158 43.63 20.41 -43.19
N ALA A 159 43.36 20.09 -41.92
CA ALA A 159 44.40 19.85 -40.92
C ALA A 159 45.27 18.64 -41.27
N ASP A 160 44.67 17.59 -41.84
CA ASP A 160 45.33 16.36 -42.26
C ASP A 160 46.02 16.48 -43.64
N GLY A 161 45.86 17.61 -44.34
CA GLY A 161 46.49 17.88 -45.64
C GLY A 161 45.81 17.23 -46.85
N HIS A 162 44.61 16.67 -46.69
CA HIS A 162 43.83 16.07 -47.78
C HIS A 162 43.20 17.12 -48.72
N ILE A 163 42.96 18.34 -48.23
CA ILE A 163 42.48 19.47 -49.04
C ILE A 163 43.35 20.70 -48.83
N ASN A 164 43.43 21.55 -49.85
CA ASN A 164 44.20 22.80 -49.78
C ASN A 164 43.40 23.93 -49.10
N LYS A 165 44.11 25.00 -48.74
CA LYS A 165 43.54 26.17 -48.07
C LYS A 165 42.42 26.84 -48.88
N GLU A 166 42.57 26.91 -50.20
CA GLU A 166 41.59 27.56 -51.09
C GLU A 166 40.23 26.86 -51.06
N ILE A 167 40.24 25.53 -51.12
CA ILE A 167 39.03 24.70 -51.05
C ILE A 167 38.35 24.87 -49.69
N TYR A 168 39.12 24.84 -48.60
CA TYR A 168 38.58 25.02 -47.25
C TYR A 168 38.03 26.43 -47.03
N ASP A 169 38.73 27.48 -47.46
CA ASP A 169 38.26 28.87 -47.35
C ASP A 169 36.96 29.08 -48.15
N LYS A 170 36.85 28.46 -49.34
CA LYS A 170 35.61 28.47 -50.13
C LYS A 170 34.45 27.80 -49.41
N ALA A 171 34.68 26.62 -48.82
CA ALA A 171 33.66 25.91 -48.04
C ALA A 171 33.19 26.72 -46.83
N ARG A 172 34.14 27.28 -46.07
CA ARG A 172 33.86 28.13 -44.91
C ARG A 172 33.06 29.37 -45.28
N ASN A 173 33.41 30.04 -46.38
CA ASN A 173 32.70 31.24 -46.82
C ASN A 173 31.25 30.92 -47.25
N LEU A 174 31.04 29.80 -47.96
CA LEU A 174 29.70 29.34 -48.34
C LEU A 174 28.86 28.96 -47.11
N TYR A 175 29.47 28.26 -46.15
CA TYR A 175 28.83 27.94 -44.87
C TYR A 175 28.45 29.21 -44.10
N GLN A 176 29.37 30.17 -43.99
CA GLN A 176 29.13 31.44 -43.29
C GLN A 176 27.99 32.23 -43.94
N LEU A 177 27.96 32.31 -45.28
CA LEU A 177 26.86 32.93 -46.02
C LEU A 177 25.52 32.26 -45.73
N ALA A 178 25.50 30.91 -45.68
CA ALA A 178 24.30 30.15 -45.35
C ALA A 178 23.82 30.38 -43.90
N VAL A 179 24.76 30.51 -42.95
CA VAL A 179 24.45 30.88 -41.56
C VAL A 179 23.90 32.30 -41.48
N ASP A 180 24.51 33.26 -42.19
CA ASP A 180 24.11 34.66 -42.15
C ASP A 180 22.73 34.90 -42.77
N VAL A 181 22.39 34.21 -43.86
CA VAL A 181 21.04 34.25 -44.48
C VAL A 181 19.96 33.67 -43.54
N ARG A 182 20.34 32.76 -42.63
CA ARG A 182 19.41 32.11 -41.70
C ARG A 182 19.15 32.91 -40.41
N LYS A 183 19.89 34.00 -40.17
CA LYS A 183 19.69 34.89 -39.01
C LYS A 183 18.40 35.71 -39.18
N SER A 184 17.52 35.66 -38.18
CA SER A 184 16.38 36.57 -38.07
C SER A 184 16.15 36.95 -36.60
N PRO A 185 15.61 38.15 -36.30
CA PRO A 185 15.33 38.55 -34.92
C PRO A 185 14.47 37.53 -34.15
N GLN A 186 13.50 36.90 -34.82
CA GLN A 186 12.62 35.90 -34.22
C GLN A 186 13.35 34.58 -33.92
N ARG A 187 14.28 34.16 -34.77
CA ARG A 187 15.09 32.95 -34.55
C ARG A 187 16.12 33.14 -33.44
N GLU A 188 16.74 34.33 -33.37
CA GLU A 188 17.65 34.66 -32.28
C GLU A 188 16.91 34.79 -30.94
N ALA A 189 15.71 35.38 -30.94
CA ALA A 189 14.86 35.43 -29.75
C ALA A 189 14.43 34.04 -29.27
N ALA A 190 14.02 33.15 -30.18
CA ALA A 190 13.68 31.76 -29.86
C ALA A 190 14.89 30.99 -29.29
N LYS A 191 16.09 31.21 -29.84
CA LYS A 191 17.33 30.59 -29.36
C LYS A 191 17.71 31.07 -27.95
N LEU A 192 17.59 32.37 -27.69
CA LEU A 192 17.84 32.96 -26.37
C LEU A 192 16.82 32.48 -25.33
N ALA A 193 15.53 32.37 -25.72
CA ALA A 193 14.49 31.83 -24.84
C ALA A 193 14.79 30.37 -24.44
N LYS A 194 15.14 29.51 -25.40
CA LYS A 194 15.56 28.11 -25.12
C LYS A 194 16.81 28.02 -24.23
N GLN A 195 17.77 28.93 -24.39
CA GLN A 195 18.96 28.99 -23.54
C GLN A 195 18.63 29.42 -22.10
N ASN A 196 17.81 30.45 -21.93
CA ASN A 196 17.40 30.93 -20.61
C ASN A 196 16.59 29.86 -19.84
N LEU A 197 15.68 29.13 -20.52
CA LEU A 197 14.98 27.97 -19.95
C LEU A 197 15.95 26.88 -19.47
N GLY A 198 17.00 26.60 -20.24
CA GLY A 198 18.03 25.64 -19.86
C GLY A 198 18.87 26.08 -18.66
N ASP A 199 19.12 27.37 -18.51
CA ASP A 199 19.86 27.93 -17.38
C ASP A 199 19.01 28.03 -16.11
N GLU A 200 17.72 28.34 -16.22
CA GLU A 200 16.75 28.29 -15.12
C GLU A 200 16.54 26.86 -14.58
N GLN A 201 16.42 25.87 -15.47
CA GLN A 201 16.29 24.47 -15.07
C GLN A 201 17.53 23.97 -14.32
N LYS A 202 18.74 24.34 -14.78
CA LYS A 202 19.99 23.99 -14.09
C LYS A 202 20.08 24.61 -12.69
N GLN A 203 19.61 25.85 -12.53
CA GLN A 203 19.57 26.51 -11.22
C GLN A 203 18.56 25.83 -10.28
N ARG A 204 17.37 25.46 -10.78
CA ARG A 204 16.37 24.70 -10.01
C ARG A 204 16.89 23.33 -9.61
N ASP A 205 17.49 22.58 -10.53
CA ASP A 205 18.03 21.24 -10.26
C ASP A 205 19.15 21.29 -9.20
N ALA A 206 19.97 22.35 -9.19
CA ALA A 206 21.01 22.54 -8.17
C ALA A 206 20.42 22.69 -6.76
N ILE A 207 19.22 23.26 -6.63
CA ILE A 207 18.50 23.37 -5.35
C ILE A 207 17.82 22.04 -5.03
N LEU A 208 17.10 21.46 -5.98
CA LEU A 208 16.30 20.24 -5.81
C LEU A 208 17.14 19.02 -5.39
N PHE A 209 18.34 18.87 -5.94
CA PHE A 209 19.25 17.75 -5.63
C PHE A 209 20.25 18.04 -4.53
N LYS A 210 20.11 19.17 -3.83
CA LYS A 210 20.85 19.41 -2.60
C LYS A 210 20.30 18.50 -1.50
N GLN A 211 21.17 17.72 -0.87
CA GLN A 211 20.79 16.86 0.25
C GLN A 211 20.22 17.72 1.41
N PRO A 212 18.98 17.49 1.85
CA PRO A 212 18.43 18.17 3.01
C PRO A 212 19.10 17.66 4.30
N SER A 213 19.24 18.53 5.30
CA SER A 213 19.92 18.23 6.57
C SER A 213 19.13 17.28 7.49
N SER A 214 17.81 17.26 7.33
CA SER A 214 16.87 16.44 8.10
C SER A 214 15.61 16.18 7.28
N CYS A 215 14.76 15.24 7.73
CA CYS A 215 13.42 15.09 7.15
C CYS A 215 12.51 16.25 7.60
N HIS A 216 11.46 16.51 6.81
CA HIS A 216 10.44 17.53 7.09
C HIS A 216 9.72 17.36 8.45
N VAL A 217 9.64 16.13 9.00
CA VAL A 217 8.99 15.84 10.30
C VAL A 217 9.74 16.49 11.47
N GLY A 218 11.06 16.64 11.35
CA GLY A 218 11.92 17.22 12.37
C GLY A 218 12.12 16.34 13.60
N ASP A 219 12.40 16.99 14.73
CA ASP A 219 12.79 16.33 15.97
C ASP A 219 11.66 16.33 17.00
N CYS A 220 11.65 15.31 17.86
CA CYS A 220 10.76 15.28 19.01
C CYS A 220 11.02 16.48 19.92
N SER A 221 9.99 17.24 20.25
CA SER A 221 10.12 18.47 21.06
C SER A 221 10.51 18.24 22.53
N ILE A 222 10.64 16.97 22.96
CA ILE A 222 11.04 16.60 24.33
C ILE A 222 12.43 15.97 24.34
N CYS A 223 12.63 14.88 23.59
CA CYS A 223 13.92 14.18 23.57
C CYS A 223 14.91 14.69 22.51
N LEU A 224 14.49 15.60 21.63
CA LEU A 224 15.29 16.18 20.55
C LEU A 224 15.88 15.14 19.58
N LEU A 225 15.35 13.92 19.57
CA LEU A 225 15.70 12.89 18.60
C LEU A 225 14.83 13.01 17.35
N PRO A 226 15.38 12.80 16.15
CA PRO A 226 14.64 12.77 14.89
C PRO A 226 13.42 11.88 14.97
N LEU A 227 12.30 12.34 14.42
CA LEU A 227 11.07 11.57 14.41
C LEU A 227 11.08 10.56 13.26
N PRO A 228 10.50 9.36 13.46
CA PRO A 228 10.32 8.41 12.38
C PRO A 228 9.33 8.96 11.35
N LEU A 229 9.49 8.55 10.09
CA LEU A 229 8.53 8.88 9.01
C LEU A 229 7.14 8.26 9.25
N ASP A 230 7.08 7.20 10.05
CA ASP A 230 5.83 6.57 10.49
C ASP A 230 5.06 7.50 11.44
N VAL A 231 4.01 8.14 10.88
CA VAL A 231 3.11 9.07 11.57
C VAL A 231 2.41 8.46 12.77
N THR A 232 2.34 7.13 12.90
CA THR A 232 1.72 6.46 14.06
C THR A 232 2.61 6.47 15.30
N ARG A 233 3.90 6.82 15.15
CA ARG A 233 4.89 6.77 16.23
C ARG A 233 5.13 8.12 16.91
N TYR A 234 4.41 9.16 16.52
CA TYR A 234 4.46 10.47 17.14
C TYR A 234 3.11 11.17 17.04
N GLU A 235 2.91 12.21 17.86
CA GLU A 235 1.68 12.99 17.88
C GLU A 235 2.00 14.48 17.83
N MET A 236 1.23 15.22 17.03
CA MET A 236 1.21 16.69 17.06
C MET A 236 0.35 17.15 18.22
N ILE A 237 0.96 17.77 19.24
CA ILE A 237 0.23 18.13 20.45
C ILE A 237 -0.70 19.32 20.16
N ALA A 238 -2.01 19.10 20.25
CA ALA A 238 -3.04 20.08 19.87
C ALA A 238 -2.82 21.48 20.44
N CYS A 239 -2.41 21.60 21.71
CA CYS A 239 -2.26 22.90 22.38
C CYS A 239 -1.06 23.75 21.91
N CYS A 240 -0.03 23.14 21.31
CA CYS A 240 1.18 23.88 20.92
C CYS A 240 1.75 23.53 19.54
N GLY A 241 1.21 22.53 18.85
CA GLY A 241 1.66 22.14 17.52
C GLY A 241 3.01 21.48 17.46
N LYS A 242 3.54 21.09 18.62
CA LYS A 242 4.87 20.50 18.70
C LYS A 242 4.78 18.99 18.54
N PRO A 243 5.59 18.38 17.67
CA PRO A 243 5.59 16.94 17.52
C PRO A 243 6.28 16.29 18.73
N VAL A 244 5.65 15.25 19.27
CA VAL A 244 6.17 14.49 20.41
C VAL A 244 6.14 13.01 20.07
N CYS A 245 7.28 12.33 20.18
CA CYS A 245 7.35 10.90 19.92
C CYS A 245 6.54 10.10 20.95
N GLY A 246 5.96 8.97 20.52
CA GLY A 246 5.14 8.10 21.36
C GLY A 246 5.86 7.62 22.64
N GLY A 247 7.18 7.46 22.58
CA GLY A 247 8.01 7.16 23.76
C GLY A 247 7.97 8.23 24.85
N CYS A 248 8.08 9.50 24.46
CA CYS A 248 8.01 10.61 25.40
C CYS A 248 6.58 10.85 25.90
N LEU A 249 5.58 10.67 25.03
CA LEU A 249 4.18 10.76 25.40
C LEU A 249 3.83 9.69 26.44
N TYR A 250 4.16 8.43 26.15
CA TYR A 250 3.97 7.30 27.06
C TYR A 250 4.68 7.52 28.42
N ALA A 251 5.94 7.97 28.40
CA ALA A 251 6.66 8.29 29.63
C ALA A 251 5.99 9.41 30.44
N SER A 252 5.31 10.36 29.79
CA SER A 252 4.51 11.37 30.48
C SER A 252 3.27 10.76 31.14
N VAL A 253 2.54 9.91 30.42
CA VAL A 253 1.37 9.19 30.94
C VAL A 253 1.71 8.38 32.19
N MET A 254 2.83 7.66 32.17
CA MET A 254 3.24 6.80 33.28
C MET A 254 3.69 7.58 34.52
N ARG A 255 4.07 8.85 34.40
CA ARG A 255 4.47 9.71 35.55
C ARG A 255 3.27 10.32 36.28
N ASP A 256 2.19 10.62 35.56
CA ASP A 256 1.09 11.45 36.09
C ASP A 256 -0.13 10.67 36.60
N GLY A 257 -0.19 9.35 36.35
CA GLY A 257 -1.01 8.40 37.13
C GLY A 257 -2.54 8.50 37.04
N GLU A 258 -3.13 7.82 36.04
CA GLU A 258 -4.29 6.90 36.13
C GLU A 258 -4.76 6.61 34.68
N VAL A 259 -4.70 5.36 34.24
CA VAL A 259 -5.36 4.90 33.00
C VAL A 259 -6.76 4.46 33.39
N ARG A 260 -7.79 5.26 33.10
CA ARG A 260 -9.20 4.84 33.17
C ARG A 260 -9.71 4.66 31.75
N ASP A 261 -10.18 3.46 31.43
CA ASP A 261 -10.88 3.12 30.18
C ASP A 261 -10.15 3.48 28.86
N GLY A 262 -8.82 3.39 28.86
CA GLY A 262 -8.03 3.61 27.65
C GLY A 262 -7.98 5.07 27.19
N GLU A 263 -8.47 6.00 28.00
CA GLU A 263 -8.25 7.44 27.89
C GLU A 263 -7.33 7.87 29.03
N VAL A 264 -6.31 8.66 28.70
CA VAL A 264 -5.36 9.14 29.69
C VAL A 264 -6.06 10.18 30.55
N ALA A 265 -6.20 9.95 31.85
CA ALA A 265 -6.63 10.97 32.78
C ALA A 265 -5.49 12.00 32.95
N LEU A 266 -5.37 12.93 32.00
CA LEU A 266 -4.38 14.01 32.00
C LEU A 266 -4.93 15.21 32.78
N ASP A 267 -4.96 15.13 34.11
CA ASP A 267 -4.92 16.37 34.93
C ASP A 267 -3.57 17.10 34.76
N SER A 268 -2.64 16.53 33.98
CA SER A 268 -1.33 17.05 33.71
C SER A 268 -1.27 18.14 32.65
N LYS A 269 -0.24 18.97 32.81
CA LYS A 269 0.16 20.02 31.88
C LYS A 269 0.88 19.40 30.68
N CYS A 270 0.73 20.00 29.50
CA CYS A 270 1.48 19.67 28.31
C CYS A 270 2.97 19.67 28.60
N PRO A 271 3.71 18.58 28.34
CA PRO A 271 5.15 18.50 28.61
C PRO A 271 5.97 19.45 27.74
N SER A 272 5.36 20.12 26.75
CA SER A 272 6.04 21.03 25.84
C SER A 272 5.67 22.51 26.00
N CYS A 273 4.43 22.84 26.40
CA CYS A 273 4.00 24.23 26.59
C CYS A 273 3.35 24.52 27.95
N GLU A 274 3.29 23.52 28.83
CA GLU A 274 2.72 23.60 30.19
C GLU A 274 1.24 24.00 30.29
N GLN A 275 0.54 24.13 29.16
CA GLN A 275 -0.91 24.34 29.16
C GLN A 275 -1.65 23.06 29.53
N ARG A 276 -2.88 23.18 30.02
CA ARG A 276 -3.72 22.01 30.30
C ARG A 276 -3.91 21.17 29.02
N PHE A 277 -3.76 19.85 29.12
CA PHE A 277 -4.10 18.97 28.01
C PHE A 277 -5.60 19.06 27.68
N PRO A 278 -5.99 19.02 26.38
CA PRO A 278 -7.39 18.92 25.98
C PRO A 278 -8.03 17.65 26.58
N GLN A 279 -9.18 17.80 27.23
CA GLN A 279 -9.87 16.72 27.95
C GLN A 279 -10.93 16.03 27.10
N SER A 280 -11.23 16.60 25.93
CA SER A 280 -12.24 16.12 25.00
C SER A 280 -11.83 16.40 23.57
N GLN A 281 -12.50 15.76 22.61
CA GLN A 281 -12.31 16.09 21.20
C GLN A 281 -12.68 17.55 20.89
N ALA A 282 -13.72 18.07 21.55
CA ALA A 282 -14.12 19.48 21.41
C ALA A 282 -13.01 20.44 21.89
N ASP A 283 -12.30 20.11 22.96
CA ASP A 283 -11.15 20.90 23.40
C ASP A 283 -10.03 20.87 22.37
N ARG A 284 -9.70 19.68 21.82
CA ARG A 284 -8.67 19.54 20.77
C ARG A 284 -8.98 20.43 19.57
N ASP A 285 -10.23 20.41 19.12
CA ASP A 285 -10.69 21.20 17.99
C ASP A 285 -10.62 22.70 18.30
N LEU A 286 -10.98 23.12 19.52
CA LEU A 286 -10.86 24.51 19.96
C LEU A 286 -9.40 25.00 19.96
N TYR A 287 -8.46 24.19 20.48
CA TYR A 287 -7.04 24.51 20.46
C TYR A 287 -6.50 24.65 19.03
N ARG A 288 -6.89 23.72 18.14
CA ARG A 288 -6.52 23.75 16.72
C ARG A 288 -7.06 25.00 16.03
N MET A 289 -8.32 25.36 16.26
CA MET A 289 -8.93 26.56 15.68
C MET A 289 -8.22 27.85 16.12
N ARG A 290 -7.93 28.02 17.41
CA ARG A 290 -7.20 29.20 17.91
C ARG A 290 -5.80 29.33 17.29
N ARG A 291 -5.10 28.21 17.12
CA ARG A 291 -3.79 28.19 16.47
C ARG A 291 -3.88 28.53 14.98
N ALA A 292 -4.89 28.00 14.29
CA ALA A 292 -5.13 28.32 12.89
C ALA A 292 -5.49 29.80 12.66
N GLU A 293 -6.24 30.41 13.58
CA GLU A 293 -6.50 31.86 13.61
C GLU A 293 -5.21 32.69 13.81
N ALA A 294 -4.25 32.15 14.57
CA ALA A 294 -2.92 32.72 14.75
C ALA A 294 -1.95 32.42 13.58
N ASN A 295 -2.43 31.88 12.46
CA ASN A 295 -1.64 31.46 11.29
C ASN A 295 -0.54 30.42 11.62
N ASP A 296 -0.81 29.52 12.55
CA ASP A 296 0.00 28.33 12.76
C ASP A 296 -0.22 27.34 11.59
N ALA A 297 0.84 27.11 10.81
CA ALA A 297 0.76 26.33 9.59
C ALA A 297 0.38 24.85 9.85
N ALA A 298 0.89 24.24 10.93
CA ALA A 298 0.56 22.86 11.30
C ALA A 298 -0.90 22.73 11.73
N ALA A 299 -1.46 23.72 12.45
CA ALA A 299 -2.88 23.72 12.80
C ALA A 299 -3.77 23.85 11.56
N ILE A 300 -3.39 24.72 10.61
CA ILE A 300 -4.10 24.91 9.34
C ILE A 300 -4.05 23.61 8.51
N LEU A 301 -2.89 22.96 8.43
CA LEU A 301 -2.71 21.66 7.79
C LEU A 301 -3.65 20.62 8.40
N GLU A 302 -3.68 20.48 9.73
CA GLU A 302 -4.54 19.50 10.42
C GLU A 302 -6.03 19.74 10.15
N ILE A 303 -6.48 21.01 10.06
CA ILE A 303 -7.86 21.32 9.67
C ILE A 303 -8.13 20.87 8.24
N GLY A 304 -7.22 21.16 7.31
CA GLY A 304 -7.30 20.72 5.92
C GLY A 304 -7.38 19.20 5.79
N THR A 305 -6.57 18.47 6.55
CA THR A 305 -6.60 17.00 6.61
C THR A 305 -7.94 16.49 7.16
N GLY A 306 -8.51 17.18 8.16
CA GLY A 306 -9.85 16.88 8.68
C GLY A 306 -10.96 17.07 7.63
N CYS A 307 -10.86 18.09 6.78
CA CYS A 307 -11.77 18.30 5.64
C CYS A 307 -11.60 17.18 4.60
N PHE A 308 -10.37 16.82 4.27
CA PHE A 308 -10.07 15.74 3.32
C PHE A 308 -10.68 14.40 3.76
N MET A 309 -10.55 14.04 5.04
CA MET A 309 -11.12 12.80 5.60
C MET A 309 -12.66 12.78 5.59
N LYS A 310 -13.29 13.96 5.47
CA LYS A 310 -14.76 14.12 5.30
C LYS A 310 -15.16 14.27 3.83
N GLU A 311 -14.24 14.04 2.90
CA GLU A 311 -14.42 14.20 1.45
C GLU A 311 -14.74 15.64 1.01
N ASP A 312 -14.48 16.64 1.85
CA ASP A 312 -14.57 18.06 1.50
C ASP A 312 -13.24 18.55 0.92
N TYR A 313 -12.97 18.13 -0.31
CA TYR A 313 -11.72 18.40 -1.02
C TYR A 313 -11.49 19.88 -1.33
N SER A 314 -12.56 20.65 -1.53
CA SER A 314 -12.46 22.09 -1.82
C SER A 314 -11.93 22.84 -0.59
N SER A 315 -12.49 22.58 0.58
CA SER A 315 -11.98 23.18 1.82
C SER A 315 -10.57 22.68 2.13
N ALA A 316 -10.28 21.39 1.92
CA ALA A 316 -8.94 20.85 2.11
C ALA A 316 -7.89 21.57 1.23
N PHE A 317 -8.21 21.80 -0.05
CA PHE A 317 -7.38 22.57 -0.97
C PHE A 317 -7.10 23.98 -0.46
N ASP A 318 -8.13 24.70 0.01
CA ASP A 318 -7.96 26.06 0.53
C ASP A 318 -7.06 26.10 1.77
N TYR A 319 -7.28 25.20 2.73
CA TYR A 319 -6.47 25.11 3.95
C TYR A 319 -5.03 24.70 3.64
N TRP A 320 -4.82 23.67 2.82
CA TRP A 320 -3.46 23.25 2.45
C TRP A 320 -2.74 24.32 1.62
N THR A 321 -3.43 25.05 0.74
CA THR A 321 -2.84 26.21 0.04
C THR A 321 -2.40 27.29 1.03
N LYS A 322 -3.20 27.54 2.07
CA LYS A 322 -2.84 28.50 3.12
C LYS A 322 -1.64 28.01 3.95
N ALA A 323 -1.59 26.74 4.34
CA ALA A 323 -0.48 26.16 5.09
C ALA A 323 0.82 26.16 4.27
N ALA A 324 0.76 25.80 2.98
CA ALA A 324 1.90 25.83 2.07
C ALA A 324 2.48 27.25 1.92
N LYS A 325 1.63 28.27 1.80
CA LYS A 325 2.07 29.69 1.79
C LYS A 325 2.76 30.14 3.08
N LEU A 326 2.49 29.46 4.20
CA LEU A 326 3.15 29.69 5.49
C LEU A 326 4.43 28.86 5.65
N GLY A 327 4.82 28.07 4.64
CA GLY A 327 6.04 27.27 4.61
C GLY A 327 5.87 25.83 5.10
N ASP A 328 4.64 25.33 5.24
CA ASP A 328 4.39 23.95 5.63
C ASP A 328 4.70 22.98 4.47
N ILE A 329 5.63 22.05 4.72
CA ILE A 329 6.16 21.13 3.71
C ILE A 329 5.17 19.99 3.43
N GLU A 330 4.44 19.52 4.45
CA GLU A 330 3.42 18.47 4.30
C GLU A 330 2.24 18.97 3.46
N ALA A 331 1.86 20.24 3.62
CA ALA A 331 0.83 20.87 2.81
C ALA A 331 1.16 20.83 1.32
N HIS A 332 2.42 21.04 0.94
CA HIS A 332 2.86 20.89 -0.45
C HIS A 332 2.71 19.44 -0.95
N TYR A 333 3.06 18.44 -0.15
CA TYR A 333 2.84 17.04 -0.50
C TYR A 333 1.35 16.70 -0.68
N ASN A 334 0.49 17.20 0.21
CA ASN A 334 -0.95 16.99 0.12
C ASN A 334 -1.56 17.68 -1.11
N LEU A 335 -1.12 18.90 -1.45
CA LEU A 335 -1.55 19.59 -2.67
C LEU A 335 -1.12 18.83 -3.94
N SER A 336 0.07 18.24 -3.96
CA SER A 336 0.51 17.46 -5.12
C SER A 336 -0.39 16.24 -5.34
N SER A 337 -0.80 15.56 -4.27
CA SER A 337 -1.78 14.46 -4.33
C SER A 337 -3.13 14.92 -4.92
N LEU A 338 -3.66 16.10 -4.52
CA LEU A 338 -4.90 16.62 -5.08
C LEU A 338 -4.81 16.87 -6.58
N TYR A 339 -3.72 17.48 -7.06
CA TYR A 339 -3.51 17.73 -8.50
C TYR A 339 -3.24 16.47 -9.32
N TYR A 340 -2.61 15.45 -8.71
CA TYR A 340 -2.41 14.16 -9.36
C TYR A 340 -3.74 13.39 -9.52
N GLU A 341 -4.55 13.34 -8.45
CA GLU A 341 -5.80 12.59 -8.44
C GLU A 341 -6.98 13.34 -9.07
N GLY A 342 -6.93 14.68 -9.10
CA GLY A 342 -8.03 15.53 -9.55
C GLY A 342 -9.16 15.63 -8.51
N LYS A 343 -8.83 15.60 -7.22
CA LYS A 343 -9.81 15.68 -6.12
C LYS A 343 -9.99 17.12 -5.69
N GLY A 344 -11.19 17.68 -5.88
CA GLY A 344 -11.50 19.08 -5.55
C GLY A 344 -10.86 20.13 -6.48
N VAL A 345 -9.96 19.70 -7.37
CA VAL A 345 -9.29 20.51 -8.40
C VAL A 345 -9.18 19.70 -9.69
N GLU A 346 -9.02 20.37 -10.83
CA GLU A 346 -8.69 19.70 -12.08
C GLU A 346 -7.29 19.06 -12.01
N LYS A 347 -7.13 17.93 -12.69
CA LYS A 347 -5.82 17.29 -12.81
C LYS A 347 -4.85 18.22 -13.52
N ASP A 348 -3.68 18.42 -12.91
CA ASP A 348 -2.66 19.31 -13.44
C ASP A 348 -1.27 18.75 -13.10
N GLU A 349 -0.65 18.13 -14.10
CA GLU A 349 0.64 17.48 -13.93
C GLU A 349 1.75 18.49 -13.58
N SER A 350 1.71 19.69 -14.15
CA SER A 350 2.69 20.74 -13.88
C SER A 350 2.62 21.21 -12.42
N LYS A 351 1.41 21.38 -11.88
CA LYS A 351 1.22 21.73 -10.46
C LYS A 351 1.54 20.57 -9.53
N PHE A 352 1.26 19.33 -9.93
CA PHE A 352 1.72 18.15 -9.20
C PHE A 352 3.25 18.16 -9.04
N VAL A 353 3.99 18.31 -10.15
CA VAL A 353 5.46 18.35 -10.14
C VAL A 353 5.94 19.51 -9.27
N TYR A 354 5.41 20.71 -9.47
CA TYR A 354 5.79 21.89 -8.69
C TYR A 354 5.65 21.67 -7.18
N HIS A 355 4.49 21.21 -6.72
CA HIS A 355 4.28 20.99 -5.28
C HIS A 355 5.11 19.83 -4.73
N CYS A 356 5.35 18.79 -5.53
CA CYS A 356 6.28 17.74 -5.16
C CYS A 356 7.73 18.25 -5.05
N GLU A 357 8.18 19.14 -5.94
CA GLU A 357 9.52 19.76 -5.90
C GLU A 357 9.70 20.59 -4.63
N GLU A 358 8.73 21.46 -4.30
CA GLU A 358 8.76 22.27 -3.07
C GLU A 358 8.83 21.36 -1.82
N ALA A 359 8.00 20.32 -1.76
CA ALA A 359 8.02 19.36 -0.66
C ALA A 359 9.35 18.58 -0.60
N ALA A 360 9.89 18.17 -1.74
CA ALA A 360 11.16 17.46 -1.83
C ALA A 360 12.33 18.35 -1.36
N ILE A 361 12.36 19.63 -1.74
CA ILE A 361 13.33 20.63 -1.27
C ILE A 361 13.24 20.79 0.25
N GLY A 362 12.03 20.78 0.81
CA GLY A 362 11.78 20.76 2.25
C GLY A 362 12.19 19.47 2.98
N GLY A 363 12.67 18.45 2.25
CA GLY A 363 13.08 17.18 2.86
C GLY A 363 11.93 16.20 3.09
N HIS A 364 10.89 16.24 2.28
CA HIS A 364 9.79 15.27 2.28
C HIS A 364 10.15 14.01 1.48
N PRO A 365 10.36 12.83 2.11
CA PRO A 365 10.84 11.65 1.40
C PRO A 365 9.78 11.07 0.45
N LEU A 366 8.50 11.06 0.83
CA LEU A 366 7.44 10.53 -0.03
C LEU A 366 7.19 11.40 -1.28
N ALA A 367 7.13 12.73 -1.14
CA ALA A 367 7.08 13.64 -2.30
C ALA A 367 8.27 13.42 -3.24
N ARG A 368 9.47 13.24 -2.68
CA ARG A 368 10.67 12.98 -3.46
C ARG A 368 10.63 11.60 -4.17
N ARG A 369 10.10 10.57 -3.52
CA ARG A 369 9.83 9.26 -4.15
C ARG A 369 8.82 9.39 -5.30
N ASN A 370 7.76 10.18 -5.11
CA ASN A 370 6.75 10.42 -6.15
C ASN A 370 7.37 11.13 -7.37
N LEU A 371 8.27 12.10 -7.17
CA LEU A 371 9.06 12.68 -8.28
C LEU A 371 9.92 11.62 -8.97
N GLY A 372 10.61 10.77 -8.20
CA GLY A 372 11.42 9.70 -8.78
C GLY A 372 10.60 8.73 -9.64
N ALA A 373 9.38 8.39 -9.20
CA ALA A 373 8.46 7.57 -9.98
C ALA A 373 8.00 8.28 -11.26
N HIS A 374 7.60 9.55 -11.15
CA HIS A 374 7.21 10.38 -12.30
C HIS A 374 8.33 10.51 -13.35
N GLU A 375 9.57 10.74 -12.91
CA GLU A 375 10.74 10.79 -13.80
C GLU A 375 11.02 9.44 -14.47
N LYS A 376 10.80 8.34 -13.75
CA LYS A 376 10.96 6.98 -14.29
C LYS A 376 9.92 6.70 -15.37
N ASP A 377 8.67 7.11 -15.17
CA ASP A 377 7.58 6.99 -16.15
C ASP A 377 7.90 7.80 -17.42
N ASN A 378 8.54 8.97 -17.25
CA ASN A 378 9.05 9.80 -18.34
C ASN A 378 10.40 9.34 -18.92
N GLN A 379 10.83 8.10 -18.62
CA GLN A 379 12.08 7.48 -19.09
C GLN A 379 13.38 8.17 -18.62
N ASN A 380 13.32 9.13 -17.69
CA ASN A 380 14.46 9.84 -17.11
C ASN A 380 15.09 9.07 -15.94
N THR A 381 15.60 7.87 -16.22
CA THR A 381 16.05 6.93 -15.16
C THR A 381 17.19 7.48 -14.29
N GLU A 382 18.10 8.28 -14.85
CA GLU A 382 19.20 8.89 -14.07
C GLU A 382 18.66 9.89 -13.03
N ARG A 383 17.71 10.72 -13.44
CA ARG A 383 17.07 11.73 -12.57
C ARG A 383 16.22 11.06 -11.50
N ALA A 384 15.46 10.02 -11.87
CA ALA A 384 14.72 9.17 -10.94
C ALA A 384 15.62 8.60 -9.83
N ASN A 385 16.77 8.03 -10.20
CA ASN A 385 17.70 7.46 -9.23
C ASN A 385 18.27 8.50 -8.26
N LYS A 386 18.48 9.76 -8.69
CA LYS A 386 18.89 10.85 -7.79
C LYS A 386 17.80 11.17 -6.75
N HIS A 387 16.54 11.18 -7.15
CA HIS A 387 15.41 11.34 -6.22
C HIS A 387 15.36 10.20 -5.20
N PHE A 388 15.40 8.95 -5.66
CA PHE A 388 15.39 7.79 -4.77
C PHE A 388 16.59 7.77 -3.83
N THR A 389 17.78 8.16 -4.28
CA THR A 389 19.00 8.20 -3.45
C THR A 389 18.82 9.12 -2.25
N ILE A 390 18.29 10.32 -2.47
CA ILE A 390 18.07 11.28 -1.40
C ILE A 390 16.92 10.82 -0.49
N ALA A 391 15.81 10.32 -1.05
CA ALA A 391 14.68 9.82 -0.25
C ALA A 391 15.06 8.63 0.64
N ALA A 392 15.79 7.65 0.08
CA ALA A 392 16.30 6.50 0.83
C ALA A 392 17.27 6.94 1.94
N SER A 393 18.14 7.93 1.66
CA SER A 393 19.06 8.49 2.67
C SER A 393 18.34 9.23 3.80
N LEU A 394 17.08 9.62 3.62
CA LEU A 394 16.20 10.18 4.67
C LEU A 394 15.41 9.10 5.43
N GLY A 395 15.63 7.81 5.13
CA GLY A 395 14.96 6.69 5.79
C GLY A 395 13.74 6.14 5.07
N ASP A 396 13.49 6.49 3.79
CA ASP A 396 12.38 5.91 3.01
C ASP A 396 12.73 4.49 2.53
N ASP A 397 12.03 3.49 3.07
CA ASP A 397 12.26 2.07 2.77
C ASP A 397 11.97 1.72 1.32
N GLU A 398 10.93 2.32 0.73
CA GLU A 398 10.50 1.97 -0.62
C GLU A 398 11.48 2.49 -1.69
N SER A 399 12.00 3.70 -1.53
CA SER A 399 13.07 4.23 -2.38
C SER A 399 14.35 3.40 -2.28
N LEU A 400 14.64 2.82 -1.11
CA LEU A 400 15.80 1.93 -0.96
C LEU A 400 15.63 0.65 -1.79
N LYS A 401 14.44 0.02 -1.78
CA LYS A 401 14.14 -1.15 -2.62
C LYS A 401 14.22 -0.83 -4.12
N LEU A 402 13.67 0.31 -4.54
CA LEU A 402 13.73 0.75 -5.94
C LEU A 402 15.19 0.96 -6.42
N LEU A 403 16.07 1.40 -5.52
CA LEU A 403 17.50 1.50 -5.81
C LEU A 403 18.22 0.14 -5.82
N GLU A 404 17.77 -0.82 -5.01
CA GLU A 404 18.28 -2.19 -5.04
C GLU A 404 18.05 -2.82 -6.43
N GLU A 405 16.82 -2.74 -6.96
CA GLU A 405 16.49 -3.17 -8.32
C GLU A 405 17.32 -2.43 -9.39
N SER A 406 17.56 -1.13 -9.17
CA SER A 406 18.39 -0.32 -10.07
C SER A 406 19.88 -0.67 -10.00
N CYS A 407 20.36 -1.14 -8.85
CA CYS A 407 21.71 -1.63 -8.63
C CYS A 407 21.89 -3.02 -9.27
N GLU A 408 20.89 -3.91 -9.13
CA GLU A 408 20.88 -5.23 -9.76
C GLU A 408 20.87 -5.16 -11.30
N SER A 409 20.13 -4.20 -11.87
CA SER A 409 20.10 -3.93 -13.30
C SER A 409 21.33 -3.14 -13.81
N GLY A 410 22.30 -2.83 -12.94
CA GLY A 410 23.54 -2.13 -13.30
C GLY A 410 23.40 -0.64 -13.57
N LYS A 411 22.22 -0.05 -13.31
CA LYS A 411 21.94 1.39 -13.50
C LYS A 411 22.48 2.25 -12.36
N VAL A 412 22.72 1.65 -11.19
CA VAL A 412 23.38 2.28 -10.04
C VAL A 412 24.62 1.45 -9.67
N LYS A 413 25.72 2.10 -9.32
CA LYS A 413 26.94 1.39 -8.91
C LYS A 413 26.74 0.79 -7.52
N LYS A 414 27.29 -0.41 -7.30
CA LYS A 414 27.23 -1.10 -6.01
C LYS A 414 27.80 -0.28 -4.85
N ASP A 415 28.89 0.46 -5.09
CA ASP A 415 29.52 1.28 -4.06
C ASP A 415 28.63 2.47 -3.65
N ASP A 416 27.96 3.09 -4.62
CA ASP A 416 27.02 4.20 -4.40
C ASP A 416 25.79 3.68 -3.63
N PHE A 417 25.22 2.55 -4.05
CA PHE A 417 24.12 1.91 -3.34
C PHE A 417 24.50 1.54 -1.90
N ALA A 418 25.69 0.99 -1.68
CA ALA A 418 26.18 0.68 -0.33
C ALA A 418 26.32 1.95 0.54
N ALA A 419 26.66 3.09 -0.04
CA ALA A 419 26.67 4.37 0.68
C ALA A 419 25.25 4.81 1.08
N VAL A 420 24.26 4.65 0.18
CA VAL A 420 22.86 4.93 0.48
C VAL A 420 22.33 4.01 1.59
N VAL A 421 22.63 2.72 1.55
CA VAL A 421 22.24 1.76 2.62
C VAL A 421 22.80 2.20 3.98
N ARG A 422 24.06 2.68 4.04
CA ARG A 422 24.64 3.20 5.29
C ARG A 422 23.93 4.46 5.76
N ALA A 423 23.63 5.40 4.86
CA ALA A 423 22.94 6.63 5.19
C ALA A 423 21.50 6.36 5.68
N HIS A 424 20.77 5.49 4.98
CA HIS A 424 19.44 5.03 5.34
C HIS A 424 19.45 4.42 6.75
N LYS A 425 20.37 3.47 7.01
CA LYS A 425 20.49 2.85 8.34
C LYS A 425 20.77 3.88 9.43
N ALA A 426 21.68 4.82 9.18
CA ALA A 426 21.97 5.88 10.14
C ALA A 426 20.75 6.77 10.42
N ALA A 427 19.96 7.12 9.39
CA ALA A 427 18.72 7.87 9.54
C ALA A 427 17.69 7.09 10.39
N VAL A 428 17.47 5.81 10.10
CA VAL A 428 16.55 4.96 10.85
C VAL A 428 17.00 4.76 12.30
N ASP A 429 18.28 4.46 12.52
CA ASP A 429 18.84 4.24 13.86
C ASP A 429 18.80 5.51 14.71
N ALA A 430 18.94 6.70 14.12
CA ALA A 430 18.79 7.98 14.82
C ALA A 430 17.38 8.21 15.40
N THR A 431 16.35 7.53 14.86
CA THR A 431 14.98 7.61 15.38
C THR A 431 14.72 6.66 16.55
N LYS A 432 15.65 5.77 16.89
CA LYS A 432 15.45 4.78 17.95
C LYS A 432 15.80 5.35 19.32
N SER A 433 15.07 4.90 20.33
CA SER A 433 15.43 5.10 21.74
C SER A 433 14.77 4.00 22.59
N PRO A 434 15.37 3.62 23.72
CA PRO A 434 14.78 2.63 24.62
C PRO A 434 13.34 2.97 25.02
N GLN A 435 13.03 4.25 25.21
CA GLN A 435 11.70 4.72 25.56
C GLN A 435 10.69 4.53 24.41
N ARG A 436 11.09 4.76 23.16
CA ARG A 436 10.23 4.55 21.99
C ARG A 436 9.96 3.05 21.77
N GLU A 437 10.98 2.23 21.91
CA GLU A 437 10.85 0.77 21.79
C GLU A 437 9.94 0.21 22.89
N PHE A 438 10.17 0.60 24.14
CA PHE A 438 9.29 0.22 25.25
C PHE A 438 7.84 0.67 25.04
N ALA A 439 7.63 1.94 24.63
CA ALA A 439 6.29 2.45 24.37
C ALA A 439 5.59 1.70 23.24
N SER A 440 6.29 1.31 22.18
CA SER A 440 5.70 0.52 21.08
C SER A 440 5.19 -0.83 21.55
N VAL A 441 5.97 -1.54 22.39
CA VAL A 441 5.58 -2.81 22.99
C VAL A 441 4.42 -2.61 23.98
N ALA A 442 4.48 -1.56 24.80
CA ALA A 442 3.44 -1.26 25.77
C ALA A 442 2.11 -0.87 25.10
N LEU A 443 2.14 -0.12 24.01
CA LEU A 443 0.93 0.25 23.24
C LEU A 443 0.30 -0.98 22.56
N GLN A 444 1.12 -1.86 21.96
CA GLN A 444 0.64 -3.13 21.43
C GLN A 444 0.01 -4.01 22.51
N GLN A 445 0.64 -4.09 23.69
CA GLN A 445 0.06 -4.79 24.83
C GLN A 445 -1.26 -4.16 25.28
N LEU A 446 -1.38 -2.84 25.25
CA LEU A 446 -2.60 -2.14 25.65
C LEU A 446 -3.75 -2.36 24.66
N GLU A 447 -3.46 -2.41 23.35
CA GLU A 447 -4.44 -2.81 22.32
C GLU A 447 -4.86 -4.28 22.46
N HIS A 448 -3.91 -5.17 22.72
CA HIS A 448 -4.18 -6.58 23.01
C HIS A 448 -5.06 -6.73 24.25
N ASP A 449 -4.73 -6.02 25.34
CA ASP A 449 -5.49 -6.03 26.58
C ASP A 449 -6.90 -5.44 26.37
N LYS A 450 -7.06 -4.39 25.53
CA LYS A 450 -8.38 -3.86 25.14
C LYS A 450 -9.26 -4.94 24.48
N LEU A 451 -8.70 -5.74 23.58
CA LEU A 451 -9.42 -6.86 22.95
C LEU A 451 -9.70 -7.98 23.95
N LEU A 452 -8.72 -8.31 24.79
CA LEU A 452 -8.79 -9.39 25.76
C LEU A 452 -9.84 -9.13 26.86
N PHE A 453 -9.94 -7.89 27.33
CA PHE A 453 -10.90 -7.47 28.37
C PHE A 453 -12.22 -6.95 27.82
N LYS A 454 -12.38 -6.84 26.49
CA LYS A 454 -13.70 -6.67 25.88
C LYS A 454 -14.55 -7.91 26.19
N ARG A 455 -15.74 -7.70 26.75
CA ARG A 455 -16.69 -8.78 27.00
C ARG A 455 -17.23 -9.31 25.67
N PRO A 456 -17.05 -10.61 25.34
CA PRO A 456 -17.69 -11.22 24.18
C PRO A 456 -19.22 -11.18 24.30
N GLU A 457 -19.93 -11.03 23.18
CA GLU A 457 -21.39 -10.92 23.15
C GLU A 457 -22.07 -12.27 23.47
N CYS A 458 -21.46 -13.37 23.03
CA CYS A 458 -21.90 -14.74 23.28
C CYS A 458 -20.71 -15.60 23.74
N SER A 459 -21.02 -16.80 24.27
CA SER A 459 -20.00 -17.79 24.59
C SER A 459 -19.50 -18.50 23.33
N HIS A 460 -18.37 -19.21 23.44
CA HIS A 460 -17.84 -20.08 22.38
C HIS A 460 -18.81 -21.17 21.86
N LEU A 461 -19.91 -21.45 22.57
CA LEU A 461 -20.96 -22.40 22.15
C LEU A 461 -22.05 -21.75 21.29
N GLU A 462 -22.03 -20.42 21.17
CA GLU A 462 -23.02 -19.60 20.47
C GLU A 462 -24.47 -19.83 20.99
N ASP A 463 -25.46 -19.35 20.23
CA ASP A 463 -26.87 -19.59 20.50
C ASP A 463 -27.33 -20.90 19.85
N CYS A 464 -28.33 -21.54 20.45
CA CYS A 464 -28.95 -22.71 19.83
C CYS A 464 -29.55 -22.29 18.48
N PRO A 465 -29.20 -22.93 17.35
CA PRO A 465 -29.64 -22.48 16.03
C PRO A 465 -31.14 -22.73 15.75
N ILE A 466 -31.89 -23.28 16.71
CA ILE A 466 -33.34 -23.50 16.62
C ILE A 466 -34.11 -22.51 17.49
N CYS A 467 -33.77 -22.37 18.77
CA CYS A 467 -34.48 -21.46 19.67
C CYS A 467 -33.83 -20.08 19.81
N LEU A 468 -32.63 -19.89 19.25
CA LEU A 468 -31.84 -18.65 19.31
C LEU A 468 -31.59 -18.17 20.75
N LEU A 469 -31.62 -19.10 21.71
CA LEU A 469 -31.25 -18.83 23.10
C LEU A 469 -29.81 -19.29 23.34
N PRO A 470 -29.03 -18.55 24.15
CA PRO A 470 -27.67 -18.91 24.52
C PRO A 470 -27.57 -20.36 24.98
N MET A 471 -26.52 -21.06 24.54
CA MET A 471 -26.25 -22.42 24.97
C MET A 471 -25.80 -22.46 26.44
N ASP A 472 -26.19 -23.52 27.16
CA ASP A 472 -25.72 -23.73 28.53
C ASP A 472 -24.24 -24.14 28.50
N LEU A 473 -23.44 -23.67 29.45
CA LEU A 473 -22.02 -24.05 29.52
C LEU A 473 -21.82 -25.50 29.98
N ASP A 474 -22.86 -26.10 30.55
CA ASP A 474 -22.89 -27.53 30.85
C ASP A 474 -23.07 -28.34 29.55
N ASN A 475 -21.99 -29.00 29.13
CA ASN A 475 -21.97 -29.85 27.93
C ASN A 475 -22.98 -31.01 27.99
N GLU A 476 -23.44 -31.41 29.19
CA GLU A 476 -24.47 -32.45 29.30
C GLU A 476 -25.85 -31.97 28.82
N LYS A 477 -26.09 -30.66 28.75
CA LYS A 477 -27.37 -30.08 28.31
C LYS A 477 -27.40 -29.73 26.82
N ASN A 478 -26.35 -30.08 26.09
CA ASN A 478 -26.17 -29.80 24.68
C ASN A 478 -25.81 -31.08 23.93
N GLY A 479 -26.31 -31.22 22.70
CA GLY A 479 -26.04 -32.38 21.85
C GLY A 479 -25.56 -32.01 20.46
N MET A 480 -24.50 -32.69 20.00
CA MET A 480 -24.04 -32.56 18.62
C MET A 480 -24.81 -33.50 17.69
N LEU A 481 -25.31 -32.95 16.59
CA LEU A 481 -25.89 -33.71 15.48
C LEU A 481 -24.82 -34.23 14.52
N ALA A 482 -24.57 -35.53 14.50
CA ALA A 482 -23.55 -36.17 13.67
C ALA A 482 -23.70 -35.94 12.15
N CYS A 483 -24.91 -35.63 11.65
CA CYS A 483 -25.17 -35.41 10.23
C CYS A 483 -24.77 -34.02 9.72
N CYS A 484 -24.76 -32.99 10.58
CA CYS A 484 -24.46 -31.62 10.20
C CYS A 484 -23.50 -30.89 11.14
N SER A 485 -22.96 -31.59 12.15
CA SER A 485 -22.07 -31.06 13.18
C SER A 485 -22.63 -29.85 13.94
N LYS A 486 -23.95 -29.70 14.01
CA LYS A 486 -24.57 -28.60 14.76
C LYS A 486 -24.80 -29.01 16.19
N LEU A 487 -24.44 -28.12 17.11
CA LEU A 487 -24.74 -28.22 18.52
C LEU A 487 -26.14 -27.66 18.77
N LEU A 488 -26.99 -28.44 19.44
CA LEU A 488 -28.35 -28.03 19.82
C LEU A 488 -28.51 -28.14 21.33
N CYS A 489 -29.34 -27.27 21.90
CA CYS A 489 -29.76 -27.44 23.29
C CYS A 489 -30.69 -28.66 23.41
N ASP A 490 -30.61 -29.35 24.54
CA ASP A 490 -31.41 -30.55 24.80
C ASP A 490 -32.91 -30.26 24.77
N GLY A 491 -33.34 -29.04 25.13
CA GLY A 491 -34.74 -28.64 25.02
C GLY A 491 -35.27 -28.72 23.58
N CYS A 492 -34.50 -28.24 22.59
CA CYS A 492 -34.89 -28.35 21.18
C CYS A 492 -34.85 -29.81 20.70
N MET A 493 -33.89 -30.60 21.18
CA MET A 493 -33.86 -32.04 20.87
C MET A 493 -35.07 -32.77 21.48
N MET A 494 -35.48 -32.40 22.70
CA MET A 494 -36.65 -32.94 23.37
C MET A 494 -37.95 -32.60 22.64
N ALA A 495 -38.13 -31.33 22.30
CA ALA A 495 -39.32 -30.84 21.62
C ALA A 495 -39.55 -31.60 20.30
N LYS A 496 -38.46 -31.89 19.58
CA LYS A 496 -38.52 -32.73 18.39
C LYS A 496 -39.00 -34.15 18.72
N LYS A 497 -38.43 -34.79 19.75
CA LYS A 497 -38.81 -36.15 20.15
C LYS A 497 -40.27 -36.27 20.56
N ILE A 498 -40.77 -35.32 21.34
CA ILE A 498 -42.19 -35.24 21.73
C ILE A 498 -43.07 -35.12 20.48
N SER A 499 -42.69 -34.25 19.54
CA SER A 499 -43.44 -34.09 18.28
C SER A 499 -43.42 -35.34 17.40
N GLU A 500 -42.36 -36.16 17.43
CA GLU A 500 -42.30 -37.44 16.70
C GLU A 500 -43.23 -38.48 17.34
N GLU A 501 -43.24 -38.56 18.68
CA GLU A 501 -44.11 -39.46 19.46
C GLU A 501 -45.60 -39.12 19.27
N GLU A 502 -45.98 -37.84 19.30
CA GLU A 502 -47.37 -37.39 19.11
C GLU A 502 -47.91 -37.67 17.70
N ARG A 503 -47.05 -37.63 16.69
CA ARG A 503 -47.44 -37.82 15.27
C ARG A 503 -47.38 -39.27 14.81
N SER A 504 -46.94 -40.20 15.67
CA SER A 504 -46.63 -41.59 15.29
C SER A 504 -45.68 -41.68 14.08
N ASP A 505 -44.85 -40.65 13.88
CA ASP A 505 -43.96 -40.52 12.73
C ASP A 505 -42.57 -41.05 13.11
N THR A 506 -42.09 -42.04 12.36
CA THR A 506 -40.80 -42.72 12.64
C THR A 506 -39.68 -42.27 11.71
N ASP A 507 -39.91 -41.20 10.93
CA ASP A 507 -38.96 -40.72 9.92
C ASP A 507 -37.58 -40.32 10.48
N GLY A 508 -37.48 -40.00 11.78
CA GLY A 508 -36.20 -39.85 12.49
C GLY A 508 -35.27 -38.82 11.85
N LYS A 509 -35.80 -37.69 11.34
CA LYS A 509 -35.03 -36.68 10.58
C LYS A 509 -34.39 -35.65 11.50
N CYS A 510 -33.17 -35.22 11.20
CA CYS A 510 -32.44 -34.22 11.96
C CYS A 510 -33.26 -32.92 12.15
N PRO A 511 -33.38 -32.40 13.39
CA PRO A 511 -34.16 -31.17 13.66
C PRO A 511 -33.60 -29.94 12.94
N PHE A 512 -32.33 -29.95 12.56
CA PHE A 512 -31.69 -28.84 11.86
C PHE A 512 -31.63 -29.06 10.34
N CYS A 513 -30.88 -30.06 9.87
CA CYS A 513 -30.64 -30.26 8.44
C CYS A 513 -31.65 -31.19 7.74
N ARG A 514 -32.62 -31.75 8.48
CA ARG A 514 -33.67 -32.66 7.99
C ARG A 514 -33.18 -33.98 7.34
N GLN A 515 -31.87 -34.25 7.35
CA GLN A 515 -31.30 -35.54 6.94
C GLN A 515 -31.66 -36.65 7.94
N PRO A 516 -31.79 -37.91 7.53
CA PRO A 516 -32.02 -39.03 8.46
C PRO A 516 -30.98 -39.05 9.58
N CYS A 517 -31.45 -39.17 10.83
CA CYS A 517 -30.58 -39.35 11.98
C CYS A 517 -29.97 -40.76 11.97
N PRO A 518 -28.73 -40.91 12.44
CA PRO A 518 -28.09 -42.22 12.53
C PRO A 518 -28.86 -43.12 13.48
N LYS A 519 -29.14 -44.36 13.07
CA LYS A 519 -29.90 -45.34 13.87
C LYS A 519 -29.05 -46.09 14.89
N ASN A 520 -27.73 -46.09 14.69
CA ASN A 520 -26.77 -46.78 15.54
C ASN A 520 -25.41 -46.06 15.57
N GLU A 521 -24.56 -46.49 16.49
CA GLU A 521 -23.24 -45.87 16.70
C GLU A 521 -22.31 -45.97 15.48
N VAL A 522 -22.46 -47.03 14.67
CA VAL A 522 -21.65 -47.24 13.46
C VAL A 522 -21.99 -46.18 12.41
N GLU A 523 -23.29 -45.94 12.18
CA GLU A 523 -23.77 -44.90 11.27
C GLU A 523 -23.40 -43.50 11.78
N MET A 524 -23.48 -43.28 13.09
CA MET A 524 -23.04 -42.03 13.71
C MET A 524 -21.55 -41.76 13.45
N LYS A 525 -20.67 -42.75 13.69
CA LYS A 525 -19.23 -42.64 13.41
C LYS A 525 -18.95 -42.41 11.93
N LYS A 526 -19.71 -43.04 11.04
CA LYS A 526 -19.62 -42.82 9.59
C LYS A 526 -19.98 -41.38 9.21
N ASN A 527 -21.04 -40.83 9.79
CA ASN A 527 -21.46 -39.45 9.54
C ASN A 527 -20.43 -38.44 10.08
N ILE A 528 -19.91 -38.64 11.29
CA ILE A 528 -18.83 -37.81 11.84
C ILE A 528 -17.59 -37.87 10.95
N LYS A 529 -17.19 -39.06 10.48
CA LYS A 529 -16.05 -39.20 9.56
C LYS A 529 -16.24 -38.35 8.28
N LYS A 530 -17.43 -38.38 7.67
CA LYS A 530 -17.73 -37.53 6.51
C LYS A 530 -17.56 -36.04 6.82
N ARG A 531 -17.94 -35.59 8.01
CA ARG A 531 -17.78 -34.20 8.44
C ARG A 531 -16.30 -33.84 8.68
N VAL A 532 -15.53 -34.74 9.28
CA VAL A 532 -14.07 -34.60 9.41
C VAL A 532 -13.38 -34.49 8.05
N ASP A 533 -13.76 -35.36 7.11
CA ASP A 533 -13.23 -35.36 5.73
C ASP A 533 -13.63 -34.06 4.99
N ALA A 534 -14.77 -33.46 5.34
CA ALA A 534 -15.23 -32.16 4.85
C ALA A 534 -14.62 -30.95 5.59
N ASN A 535 -13.60 -31.14 6.42
CA ASN A 535 -12.95 -30.11 7.24
C ASN A 535 -13.92 -29.32 8.15
N ASP A 536 -14.92 -29.99 8.71
CA ASP A 536 -15.80 -29.38 9.70
C ASP A 536 -15.06 -29.21 11.04
N PRO A 537 -14.89 -27.98 11.57
CA PRO A 537 -14.05 -27.69 12.74
C PRO A 537 -14.51 -28.46 13.99
N PHE A 538 -15.81 -28.46 14.26
CA PHE A 538 -16.40 -29.14 15.41
C PHE A 538 -16.18 -30.66 15.32
N ALA A 539 -16.44 -31.28 14.17
CA ALA A 539 -16.24 -32.72 14.00
C ALA A 539 -14.77 -33.13 14.12
N ILE A 540 -13.83 -32.31 13.63
CA ILE A 540 -12.40 -32.53 13.79
C ILE A 540 -12.04 -32.48 15.28
N ARG A 541 -12.52 -31.47 16.01
CA ARG A 541 -12.29 -31.33 17.45
C ARG A 541 -12.81 -32.52 18.25
N GLU A 542 -14.04 -32.98 17.96
CA GLU A 542 -14.65 -34.15 18.57
C GLU A 542 -13.86 -35.44 18.30
N LYS A 543 -13.32 -35.58 17.09
CA LYS A 543 -12.40 -36.70 16.78
C LYS A 543 -11.14 -36.61 17.62
N GLY A 544 -10.58 -35.40 17.81
CA GLY A 544 -9.44 -35.15 18.67
C GLY A 544 -9.72 -35.54 20.12
N LEU A 545 -10.88 -35.18 20.67
CA LEU A 545 -11.31 -35.57 22.01
C LEU A 545 -11.33 -37.09 22.19
N ARG A 546 -11.90 -37.83 21.23
CA ARG A 546 -11.92 -39.31 21.30
C ARG A 546 -10.54 -39.95 21.20
N CYS A 547 -9.59 -39.33 20.48
CA CYS A 547 -8.20 -39.80 20.46
C CYS A 547 -7.55 -39.57 21.83
N TYR A 548 -7.77 -38.39 22.40
CA TYR A 548 -7.26 -38.02 23.72
C TYR A 548 -7.78 -38.95 24.84
N GLU A 549 -9.08 -39.27 24.85
CA GLU A 549 -9.68 -40.22 25.81
C GLU A 549 -9.08 -41.64 25.72
N LYS A 550 -8.56 -42.01 24.54
CA LYS A 550 -7.88 -43.30 24.32
C LYS A 550 -6.39 -43.26 24.67
N GLY A 551 -5.88 -42.12 25.13
CA GLY A 551 -4.45 -41.91 25.44
C GLY A 551 -3.59 -41.53 24.24
N ASP A 552 -4.17 -41.35 23.04
CA ASP A 552 -3.45 -40.88 21.86
C ASP A 552 -3.43 -39.34 21.82
N HIS A 553 -2.61 -38.78 22.71
CA HIS A 553 -2.52 -37.33 22.90
C HIS A 553 -1.88 -36.60 21.71
N VAL A 554 -0.95 -37.24 20.99
CA VAL A 554 -0.27 -36.63 19.84
C VAL A 554 -1.25 -36.41 18.69
N THR A 555 -2.00 -37.43 18.30
CA THR A 555 -3.02 -37.30 17.24
C THR A 555 -4.14 -36.33 17.66
N ALA A 556 -4.50 -36.29 18.95
CA ALA A 556 -5.48 -35.34 19.46
C ALA A 556 -5.04 -33.89 19.28
N LEU A 557 -3.78 -33.59 19.59
CA LEU A 557 -3.18 -32.27 19.41
C LEU A 557 -3.15 -31.83 17.94
N GLU A 558 -2.77 -32.72 17.03
CA GLU A 558 -2.80 -32.43 15.59
C GLU A 558 -4.21 -32.10 15.10
N LEU A 559 -5.21 -32.85 15.56
CA LEU A 559 -6.61 -32.60 15.23
C LEU A 559 -7.11 -31.29 15.83
N TRP A 560 -6.78 -30.97 17.09
CA TRP A 560 -7.14 -29.69 17.69
C TRP A 560 -6.44 -28.51 17.03
N ALA A 561 -5.16 -28.62 16.66
CA ALA A 561 -4.46 -27.60 15.89
C ALA A 561 -5.15 -27.35 14.54
N LYS A 562 -5.58 -28.42 13.86
CA LYS A 562 -6.35 -28.31 12.62
C LYS A 562 -7.71 -27.62 12.84
N ALA A 563 -8.44 -27.98 13.89
CA ALA A 563 -9.74 -27.36 14.21
C ALA A 563 -9.59 -25.87 14.60
N ALA A 564 -8.56 -25.54 15.38
CA ALA A 564 -8.22 -24.17 15.77
C ALA A 564 -7.92 -23.28 14.55
N ASN A 565 -7.13 -23.79 13.59
CA ASN A 565 -6.88 -23.10 12.32
C ASN A 565 -8.14 -22.89 11.47
N LEU A 566 -9.19 -23.68 11.70
CA LEU A 566 -10.50 -23.55 11.05
C LEU A 566 -11.48 -22.69 11.86
N GLY A 567 -11.03 -22.05 12.95
CA GLY A 567 -11.80 -21.12 13.76
C GLY A 567 -12.49 -21.74 14.99
N ASP A 568 -12.20 -22.99 15.35
CA ASP A 568 -12.81 -23.61 16.55
C ASP A 568 -12.17 -23.06 17.85
N ILE A 569 -12.95 -22.31 18.62
CA ILE A 569 -12.50 -21.68 19.87
C ILE A 569 -12.22 -22.69 20.99
N ASP A 570 -13.00 -23.78 21.07
CA ASP A 570 -12.79 -24.85 22.08
C ASP A 570 -11.50 -25.64 21.80
N ALA A 571 -11.12 -25.79 20.53
CA ALA A 571 -9.85 -26.39 20.15
C ALA A 571 -8.65 -25.59 20.68
N HIS A 572 -8.71 -24.24 20.63
CA HIS A 572 -7.70 -23.40 21.27
C HIS A 572 -7.63 -23.65 22.79
N PHE A 573 -8.77 -23.73 23.48
CA PHE A 573 -8.78 -24.05 24.92
C PHE A 573 -8.13 -25.41 25.21
N ARG A 574 -8.43 -26.44 24.41
CA ARG A 574 -7.86 -27.78 24.58
C ARG A 574 -6.35 -27.80 24.34
N LEU A 575 -5.85 -27.09 23.33
CA LEU A 575 -4.41 -26.91 23.10
C LEU A 575 -3.74 -26.23 24.30
N GLY A 576 -4.33 -25.15 24.82
CA GLY A 576 -3.80 -24.47 26.00
C GLY A 576 -3.74 -25.39 27.23
N LYS A 577 -4.76 -26.24 27.43
CA LYS A 577 -4.76 -27.25 28.49
C LYS A 577 -3.66 -28.30 28.29
N ALA A 578 -3.44 -28.78 27.07
CA ALA A 578 -2.40 -29.77 26.81
C ALA A 578 -0.99 -29.23 27.08
N TYR A 579 -0.71 -27.97 26.69
CA TYR A 579 0.55 -27.29 27.05
C TYR A 579 0.67 -27.00 28.55
N SER A 580 -0.44 -26.80 29.27
CA SER A 580 -0.43 -26.65 30.74
C SER A 580 -0.05 -27.96 31.44
N LEU A 581 -0.67 -29.08 31.01
CA LEU A 581 -0.51 -30.38 31.65
C LEU A 581 0.74 -31.13 31.16
N GLY A 582 1.25 -30.80 29.97
CA GLY A 582 2.35 -31.52 29.33
C GLY A 582 1.91 -32.87 28.73
N GLU A 583 0.68 -32.95 28.24
CA GLU A 583 0.10 -34.18 27.70
C GLU A 583 0.25 -34.23 26.18
N GLY A 584 1.11 -35.13 25.70
CA GLY A 584 1.44 -35.24 24.26
C GLY A 584 2.40 -34.15 23.74
N VAL A 585 2.73 -33.15 24.56
CA VAL A 585 3.69 -32.06 24.30
C VAL A 585 4.45 -31.71 25.57
N GLU A 586 5.61 -31.07 25.43
CA GLU A 586 6.32 -30.46 26.55
C GLU A 586 5.53 -29.27 27.12
N LYS A 587 5.63 -29.07 28.44
CA LYS A 587 4.99 -27.93 29.10
C LYS A 587 5.57 -26.63 28.59
N ASP A 588 4.70 -25.71 28.18
CA ASP A 588 5.10 -24.41 27.65
C ASP A 588 4.08 -23.36 28.10
N VAL A 589 4.48 -22.53 29.07
CA VAL A 589 3.62 -21.49 29.67
C VAL A 589 3.27 -20.40 28.65
N ASN A 590 4.18 -20.08 27.73
CA ASN A 590 3.94 -19.05 26.71
C ASN A 590 2.90 -19.53 25.71
N LYS A 591 3.02 -20.76 25.22
CA LYS A 591 2.01 -21.35 24.32
C LYS A 591 0.68 -21.57 25.04
N GLN A 592 0.71 -22.01 26.29
CA GLN A 592 -0.49 -22.15 27.11
C GLN A 592 -1.24 -20.82 27.23
N THR A 593 -0.54 -19.74 27.56
CA THR A 593 -1.10 -18.39 27.66
C THR A 593 -1.66 -17.92 26.32
N TYR A 594 -0.89 -18.08 25.24
CA TYR A 594 -1.31 -17.74 23.87
C TYR A 594 -2.64 -18.41 23.49
N TYR A 595 -2.75 -19.73 23.67
CA TYR A 595 -3.97 -20.47 23.34
C TYR A 595 -5.16 -20.09 24.23
N TYR A 596 -4.93 -19.82 25.52
CA TYR A 596 -5.98 -19.36 26.42
C TYR A 596 -6.44 -17.93 26.13
N GLU A 597 -5.56 -17.02 25.71
CA GLU A 597 -5.94 -15.67 25.31
C GLU A 597 -6.84 -15.68 24.09
N ILE A 598 -6.49 -16.44 23.04
CA ILE A 598 -7.35 -16.59 21.85
C ILE A 598 -8.72 -17.17 22.24
N ALA A 599 -8.73 -18.24 23.04
CA ALA A 599 -9.97 -18.85 23.49
C ALA A 599 -10.81 -17.90 24.36
N ALA A 600 -10.17 -17.12 25.23
CA ALA A 600 -10.83 -16.13 26.06
C ALA A 600 -11.46 -15.00 25.22
N ILE A 601 -10.73 -14.47 24.23
CA ILE A 601 -11.24 -13.49 23.25
C ILE A 601 -12.44 -14.05 22.50
N GLY A 602 -12.37 -15.32 22.08
CA GLY A 602 -13.48 -16.04 21.44
C GLY A 602 -14.65 -16.43 22.36
N GLY A 603 -14.69 -15.96 23.61
CA GLY A 603 -15.82 -16.20 24.50
C GLY A 603 -15.80 -17.53 25.24
N HIS A 604 -14.64 -18.18 25.39
CA HIS A 604 -14.51 -19.42 26.16
C HIS A 604 -14.37 -19.14 27.67
N PRO A 605 -15.36 -19.45 28.53
CA PRO A 605 -15.32 -19.03 29.93
C PRO A 605 -14.29 -19.78 30.78
N SER A 606 -14.06 -21.07 30.52
CA SER A 606 -13.06 -21.87 31.25
C SER A 606 -11.62 -21.49 30.89
N ALA A 607 -11.32 -21.25 29.60
CA ALA A 607 -10.02 -20.71 29.19
C ALA A 607 -9.74 -19.37 29.87
N ARG A 608 -10.74 -18.48 29.87
CA ARG A 608 -10.65 -17.17 30.54
C ARG A 608 -10.46 -17.31 32.06
N PHE A 609 -11.14 -18.26 32.70
CA PHE A 609 -10.93 -18.57 34.12
C PHE A 609 -9.50 -19.08 34.40
N ASN A 610 -9.00 -20.01 33.58
CA ASN A 610 -7.64 -20.55 33.74
C ASN A 610 -6.57 -19.48 33.52
N LEU A 611 -6.77 -18.58 32.56
CA LEU A 611 -5.92 -17.41 32.36
C LEU A 611 -5.95 -16.49 33.59
N GLY A 612 -7.13 -16.24 34.15
CA GLY A 612 -7.28 -15.46 35.37
C GLY A 612 -6.58 -16.08 36.57
N ALA A 613 -6.68 -17.41 36.74
CA ALA A 613 -5.98 -18.13 37.78
C ALA A 613 -4.45 -18.10 37.59
N HIS A 614 -3.97 -18.23 36.35
CA HIS A 614 -2.55 -18.11 36.02
C HIS A 614 -2.00 -16.72 36.40
N ASP A 615 -2.69 -15.65 36.01
CA ASP A 615 -2.29 -14.28 36.32
C ASP A 615 -2.33 -14.00 37.82
N PHE A 616 -3.38 -14.48 38.51
CA PHE A 616 -3.50 -14.37 39.96
C PHE A 616 -2.33 -15.04 40.68
N ASN A 617 -1.95 -16.26 40.27
CA ASN A 617 -0.83 -17.01 40.84
C ASN A 617 0.53 -16.42 40.50
N SER A 618 0.64 -15.72 39.37
CA SER A 618 1.88 -15.04 38.94
C SER A 618 2.08 -13.68 39.61
N GLY A 619 1.17 -13.26 40.49
CA GLY A 619 1.22 -11.97 41.18
C GLY A 619 0.51 -10.82 40.46
N ASN A 620 -0.07 -11.06 39.27
CA ASN A 620 -0.86 -10.09 38.51
C ASN A 620 -2.32 -10.12 38.97
N ILE A 621 -2.56 -9.81 40.25
CA ILE A 621 -3.83 -10.01 40.94
C ILE A 621 -4.99 -9.30 40.23
N ASP A 622 -4.86 -8.00 39.92
CA ASP A 622 -5.92 -7.22 39.27
C ASP A 622 -6.29 -7.78 37.88
N ARG A 623 -5.28 -8.18 37.11
CA ARG A 623 -5.46 -8.81 35.79
C ARG A 623 -6.21 -10.13 35.94
N GLY A 624 -5.80 -10.95 36.90
CA GLY A 624 -6.45 -12.22 37.24
C GLY A 624 -7.92 -12.05 37.64
N VAL A 625 -8.21 -11.09 38.53
CA VAL A 625 -9.57 -10.77 38.98
C VAL A 625 -10.45 -10.34 37.81
N LYS A 626 -9.97 -9.48 36.92
CA LYS A 626 -10.71 -9.06 35.71
C LYS A 626 -11.11 -10.24 34.83
N HIS A 627 -10.19 -11.17 34.57
CA HIS A 627 -10.48 -12.38 33.82
C HIS A 627 -11.57 -13.22 34.46
N ILE A 628 -11.49 -13.45 35.78
CA ILE A 628 -12.46 -14.24 36.53
C ILE A 628 -13.83 -13.55 36.53
N MET A 629 -13.89 -12.22 36.69
CA MET A 629 -15.13 -11.44 36.63
C MET A 629 -15.82 -11.55 35.27
N ILE A 630 -15.08 -11.40 34.17
CA ILE A 630 -15.65 -11.53 32.83
C ILE A 630 -16.11 -12.98 32.60
N SER A 631 -15.34 -13.98 33.02
CA SER A 631 -15.75 -15.39 32.93
C SER A 631 -17.04 -15.66 33.72
N ALA A 632 -17.17 -15.15 34.94
CA ALA A 632 -18.40 -15.26 35.73
C ALA A 632 -19.59 -14.57 35.06
N SER A 633 -19.38 -13.44 34.38
CA SER A 633 -20.44 -12.75 33.63
C SER A 633 -21.01 -13.53 32.43
N HIS A 634 -20.33 -14.60 32.01
CA HIS A 634 -20.83 -15.56 31.01
C HIS A 634 -21.55 -16.76 31.64
N GLY A 635 -21.79 -16.76 32.95
CA GLY A 635 -22.46 -17.86 33.65
C GLY A 635 -21.52 -18.97 34.13
N HIS A 636 -20.20 -18.77 34.13
CA HIS A 636 -19.26 -19.79 34.60
C HIS A 636 -19.28 -19.95 36.11
N ASP A 637 -19.73 -21.11 36.59
CA ASP A 637 -19.98 -21.38 38.02
C ASP A 637 -18.72 -21.38 38.87
N LEU A 638 -17.61 -21.94 38.39
CA LEU A 638 -16.36 -21.93 39.15
C LEU A 638 -15.84 -20.49 39.33
N SER A 639 -16.00 -19.63 38.31
CA SER A 639 -15.59 -18.23 38.40
C SER A 639 -16.37 -17.48 39.47
N ILE A 640 -17.70 -17.67 39.55
CA ILE A 640 -18.49 -16.99 40.58
C ILE A 640 -18.21 -17.56 41.98
N GLN A 641 -17.87 -18.85 42.10
CA GLN A 641 -17.41 -19.44 43.35
C GLN A 641 -16.08 -18.86 43.80
N THR A 642 -15.11 -18.73 42.89
CA THR A 642 -13.82 -18.08 43.18
C THR A 642 -14.01 -16.64 43.59
N ILE A 643 -14.88 -15.87 42.90
CA ILE A 643 -15.22 -14.49 43.29
C ILE A 643 -15.77 -14.41 44.73
N LYS A 644 -16.61 -15.37 45.15
CA LYS A 644 -17.10 -15.47 46.54
C LYS A 644 -15.99 -15.75 47.55
N GLN A 645 -14.95 -16.48 47.17
CA GLN A 645 -13.80 -16.79 48.03
C GLN A 645 -12.84 -15.61 48.16
N ILE A 646 -12.60 -14.86 47.08
CA ILE A 646 -11.65 -13.74 47.07
C ILE A 646 -12.25 -12.42 47.57
N TYR A 647 -13.57 -12.25 47.56
CA TYR A 647 -14.24 -11.06 48.07
C TYR A 647 -13.95 -10.78 49.55
N PRO A 648 -14.05 -11.74 50.49
CA PRO A 648 -13.67 -11.53 51.89
C PRO A 648 -12.19 -11.18 52.10
N LEU A 649 -11.33 -11.53 51.14
CA LEU A 649 -9.89 -11.25 51.18
C LEU A 649 -9.55 -9.81 50.72
N GLY A 650 -10.54 -9.06 50.23
CA GLY A 650 -10.38 -7.67 49.80
C GLY A 650 -9.89 -7.49 48.36
N TYR A 651 -9.82 -8.56 47.56
CA TYR A 651 -9.39 -8.49 46.15
C TYR A 651 -10.49 -7.99 45.19
N VAL A 652 -11.74 -7.90 45.66
CA VAL A 652 -12.90 -7.46 44.87
C VAL A 652 -13.73 -6.52 45.73
N THR A 653 -14.21 -5.42 45.17
CA THR A 653 -15.09 -4.47 45.86
C THR A 653 -16.50 -5.04 46.04
N LYS A 654 -17.30 -4.44 46.92
CA LYS A 654 -18.69 -4.85 47.14
C LYS A 654 -19.55 -4.66 45.89
N GLU A 655 -19.29 -3.58 45.16
CA GLU A 655 -19.97 -3.21 43.93
C GLU A 655 -19.67 -4.21 42.81
N GLU A 656 -18.40 -4.56 42.62
CA GLU A 656 -17.94 -5.57 41.67
C GLU A 656 -18.46 -6.96 42.00
N PHE A 657 -18.44 -7.34 43.28
CA PHE A 657 -18.99 -8.62 43.73
C PHE A 657 -20.49 -8.72 43.43
N ALA A 658 -21.26 -7.68 43.74
CA ALA A 658 -22.69 -7.62 43.44
C ALA A 658 -22.96 -7.61 41.93
N ALA A 659 -22.13 -6.92 41.14
CA ALA A 659 -22.23 -6.90 39.69
C ALA A 659 -21.95 -8.30 39.08
N ALA A 660 -20.92 -9.00 39.56
CA ALA A 660 -20.58 -10.34 39.13
C ALA A 660 -21.73 -11.34 39.41
N LEU A 661 -22.34 -11.28 40.60
CA LEU A 661 -23.50 -12.11 40.93
C LEU A 661 -24.71 -11.84 40.03
N ARG A 662 -25.01 -10.57 39.75
CA ARG A 662 -26.11 -10.19 38.85
C ARG A 662 -25.84 -10.66 37.41
N ALA A 663 -24.63 -10.44 36.90
CA ALA A 663 -24.26 -10.80 35.54
C ALA A 663 -24.24 -12.32 35.35
N HIS A 664 -23.67 -13.07 36.30
CA HIS A 664 -23.70 -14.53 36.31
C HIS A 664 -25.15 -15.05 36.28
N LYS A 665 -26.00 -14.54 37.18
CA LYS A 665 -27.42 -14.93 37.22
C LYS A 665 -28.14 -14.61 35.92
N ALA A 666 -27.93 -13.43 35.35
CA ALA A 666 -28.56 -13.04 34.08
C ALA A 666 -28.12 -13.96 32.93
N ALA A 667 -26.85 -14.34 32.86
CA ALA A 667 -26.35 -15.27 31.86
C ALA A 667 -26.98 -16.67 32.02
N VAL A 668 -27.05 -17.19 33.25
CA VAL A 668 -27.71 -18.49 33.53
C VAL A 668 -29.22 -18.44 33.27
N ASP A 669 -29.89 -17.35 33.61
CA ASP A 669 -31.33 -17.19 33.36
C ASP A 669 -31.63 -17.10 31.85
N ALA A 670 -30.73 -16.50 31.06
CA ALA A 670 -30.87 -16.42 29.60
C ALA A 670 -30.81 -17.79 28.90
N THR A 671 -30.23 -18.82 29.53
CA THR A 671 -30.21 -20.19 28.97
C THR A 671 -31.51 -20.96 29.27
N LYS A 672 -32.45 -20.42 30.06
CA LYS A 672 -33.66 -21.16 30.45
C LYS A 672 -34.75 -21.10 29.38
N SER A 673 -35.48 -22.20 29.25
CA SER A 673 -36.74 -22.27 28.50
C SER A 673 -37.57 -23.43 29.02
N ILE A 674 -38.89 -23.38 28.80
CA ILE A 674 -39.83 -24.44 29.21
C ILE A 674 -39.36 -25.82 28.69
N GLN A 675 -38.87 -25.87 27.45
CA GLN A 675 -38.39 -27.10 26.83
C GLN A 675 -37.10 -27.62 27.49
N ARG A 676 -36.17 -26.73 27.86
CA ARG A 676 -34.93 -27.12 28.56
C ARG A 676 -35.22 -27.58 30.00
N GLU A 677 -36.20 -26.97 30.67
CA GLU A 677 -36.62 -27.37 32.02
C GLU A 677 -37.32 -28.73 32.02
N ALA A 678 -38.25 -28.95 31.09
CA ALA A 678 -38.87 -30.25 30.86
C ALA A 678 -37.83 -31.32 30.52
N SER A 679 -36.79 -30.94 29.77
CA SER A 679 -35.70 -31.84 29.42
C SER A 679 -34.87 -32.28 30.62
N ALA A 680 -34.48 -31.33 31.46
CA ALA A 680 -33.75 -31.61 32.69
C ALA A 680 -34.57 -32.49 33.66
N GLU A 681 -35.89 -32.30 33.72
CA GLU A 681 -36.78 -33.14 34.52
C GLU A 681 -36.88 -34.58 34.00
N ALA A 682 -37.02 -34.76 32.68
CA ALA A 682 -37.04 -36.09 32.07
C ALA A 682 -35.71 -36.85 32.23
N GLN A 683 -34.57 -36.14 32.18
CA GLN A 683 -33.26 -36.72 32.48
C GLN A 683 -33.16 -37.18 33.95
N ARG A 684 -33.63 -36.36 34.91
CA ARG A 684 -33.69 -36.74 36.34
C ARG A 684 -34.55 -37.98 36.58
N ASN A 685 -35.65 -38.11 35.85
CA ASN A 685 -36.58 -39.23 35.97
C ASN A 685 -36.15 -40.48 35.18
N LYS A 686 -34.97 -40.46 34.54
CA LYS A 686 -34.40 -41.56 33.71
C LYS A 686 -35.35 -42.06 32.60
N THR A 687 -36.28 -41.24 32.15
CA THR A 687 -37.22 -41.57 31.05
C THR A 687 -36.64 -41.25 29.67
N TRP A 688 -35.38 -40.82 29.60
CA TRP A 688 -34.70 -40.38 28.38
C TRP A 688 -33.97 -41.53 27.66
N PRO A 689 -34.27 -41.83 26.38
CA PRO A 689 -33.50 -42.79 25.59
C PRO A 689 -32.20 -42.15 25.08
N TYR A 690 -31.09 -42.88 25.20
CA TYR A 690 -29.71 -42.54 24.80
C TYR A 690 -29.59 -41.45 23.71
N VAL A 691 -29.28 -40.23 24.15
CA VAL A 691 -28.59 -39.22 23.33
C VAL A 691 -27.10 -39.39 23.60
N PHE A 692 -26.28 -39.33 22.54
CA PHE A 692 -24.84 -39.28 22.66
C PHE A 692 -24.47 -37.89 23.20
N HIS A 693 -24.16 -37.81 24.49
CA HIS A 693 -23.53 -36.64 25.08
C HIS A 693 -22.02 -36.77 24.85
N PRO A 694 -21.35 -35.76 24.29
CA PRO A 694 -19.91 -35.80 24.01
C PRO A 694 -19.04 -36.11 25.24
N ASP A 695 -19.55 -35.88 26.45
CA ASP A 695 -18.78 -35.85 27.70
C ASP A 695 -19.17 -36.90 28.76
N LYS A 696 -19.88 -37.99 28.42
CA LYS A 696 -20.26 -39.05 29.41
C LYS A 696 -19.06 -39.76 30.09
N GLY A 697 -17.82 -39.35 29.82
CA GLY A 697 -16.59 -39.83 30.43
C GLY A 697 -15.74 -38.78 31.16
N SER A 698 -16.11 -37.49 31.20
CA SER A 698 -15.30 -36.46 31.87
C SER A 698 -16.03 -35.87 33.09
N HIS A 699 -16.08 -36.65 34.18
CA HIS A 699 -16.01 -36.00 35.49
C HIS A 699 -14.67 -35.27 35.52
N ILE A 700 -14.68 -33.99 35.16
CA ILE A 700 -13.57 -33.07 35.35
C ILE A 700 -13.38 -33.00 36.87
N SER A 701 -12.51 -33.84 37.39
CA SER A 701 -11.85 -33.59 38.66
C SER A 701 -11.11 -32.27 38.50
N HIS A 702 -11.70 -31.18 38.97
CA HIS A 702 -10.92 -30.01 39.33
C HIS A 702 -9.80 -30.49 40.27
N PRO A 703 -8.56 -29.99 40.14
CA PRO A 703 -7.60 -30.15 41.23
C PRO A 703 -8.30 -29.61 42.48
N ARG A 704 -8.55 -30.48 43.46
CA ARG A 704 -9.30 -30.19 44.69
C ARG A 704 -8.61 -29.18 45.62
N ASN A 705 -7.55 -28.51 45.15
CA ASN A 705 -6.81 -27.54 45.91
C ASN A 705 -6.83 -26.21 45.13
N PHE A 706 -7.81 -25.39 45.45
CA PHE A 706 -7.77 -23.93 45.32
C PHE A 706 -8.02 -23.36 46.71
#